data_AF-A0AAW0TEI5-F1
#
_entry.id   AF-A0AAW0TEI5-F1
#
_cell.length_a   1.000
_cell.length_b   1.000
_cell.length_c   1.000
_cell.angle_alpha   90.00
_cell.angle_beta   90.00
_cell.angle_gamma   90.00
#
_symmetry.space_group_name_H-M   'P 1'
#
loop_
_entity.id
_entity.type
_entity.pdbx_description
1 polymer ?
#
loop_
_entity_poly.entity_id
_entity_poly.type
_entity_poly.pdbx_seq_one_letter_code
_entity_poly.pdbx_strand_id
1 'polypeptide(L)'
;MNSVKSGAGSDDVYKPSLWYFDELAFLRDQELQQEGVSSLDDGEQDGNEGSIDHTEPSTSATESQEVYSHTSKRTKKCDMESKRYEALSLACAHLQQSNDSIDTLARSWAQEFRNVTAEQQIYARKAINDILFEARLGTLHRHSVKINENADVHTRSSTPFCDLSSETNSNTSGLSTTQVSPSQSNDSDNGSCRYFEGGDSPVCVCDVASCPPLHPASLTPPSAGHVVTYTSSRGGLRFQEQVVAVHGPESEGGLNDSSMNRAVVEVACLSPRQVMNGFGGSFTDSATITMNSLSPPVLDALLRSYFSPEGLEYELVRVPIGGSDFSVRPYTYDDDHEGDVELNHFQLAGEDLVYKLPFIHRALDLARRPLKVMASPWSAPAWMKTNGKINETGQLLTEMRRPWADYLVRFVKEYEKAGVPIWGLTSQNHGFSHEKTSWNSMSWSPNDMRDWIKDNLGPALHAAGLERVKLYIGDDVRDNVDNSYRQILHDPEAARYVTGLAFHWYHDQSVSPDVLDHAHLLFPDKDLLYTEACIESGGVASHQPVVLGSWARAESYAQNIIEDVNHFASGWIDWNLALDPAGGPNWAGNEVDAPIIINPEKDEFYKQPIFYVMGHFSKFVPAGSVSIPSWVRGNTAGLFHTAAFVHPDGYVVLQLLNKNDTETEVRVEWEGGDFTLSLVPPRSLQTLLLPWEGDTTHAKRKYSLQSHLLNKYLTEV
;
A
#
# COMPACT_ATOMS: atom_id res chain seq x y z
N MET A 1 -33.83 -21.46 23.44
CA MET A 1 -34.66 -22.23 24.42
C MET A 1 -35.71 -23.03 23.66
N ASN A 2 -36.29 -24.04 24.31
CA ASN A 2 -37.31 -24.99 23.81
C ASN A 2 -36.80 -26.09 22.85
N SER A 3 -36.36 -27.19 23.45
CA SER A 3 -36.54 -28.53 22.88
C SER A 3 -37.26 -29.39 23.93
N VAL A 4 -38.38 -30.01 23.55
CA VAL A 4 -39.11 -30.97 24.39
C VAL A 4 -39.61 -32.12 23.51
N LYS A 5 -38.93 -33.27 23.64
CA LYS A 5 -39.35 -34.62 23.21
C LYS A 5 -39.55 -34.85 21.69
N SER A 6 -39.35 -36.04 21.15
CA SER A 6 -38.89 -37.33 21.72
C SER A 6 -38.54 -38.31 20.62
N GLY A 7 -37.58 -39.21 20.88
CA GLY A 7 -37.44 -40.48 20.13
C GLY A 7 -36.91 -40.31 18.72
N ALA A 8 -35.59 -40.33 18.59
CA ALA A 8 -34.88 -40.40 17.31
C ALA A 8 -34.20 -41.78 17.22
N GLY A 9 -34.34 -42.46 16.08
CA GLY A 9 -33.70 -43.75 15.83
C GLY A 9 -32.23 -43.60 15.46
N SER A 10 -31.54 -44.72 15.16
CA SER A 10 -30.16 -44.72 14.66
C SER A 10 -29.97 -43.97 13.33
N ASP A 11 -31.07 -43.65 12.64
CA ASP A 11 -31.08 -43.19 11.25
C ASP A 11 -31.46 -41.70 11.14
N ASP A 12 -31.78 -41.03 12.26
CA ASP A 12 -32.06 -39.59 12.30
C ASP A 12 -30.76 -38.78 12.33
N VAL A 13 -30.23 -38.49 11.13
CA VAL A 13 -29.07 -37.61 10.96
C VAL A 13 -29.40 -36.20 11.46
N TYR A 14 -28.71 -35.75 12.50
CA TYR A 14 -28.82 -34.40 13.04
C TYR A 14 -28.61 -33.35 11.94
N LYS A 15 -29.66 -32.59 11.62
CA LYS A 15 -29.58 -31.39 10.77
C LYS A 15 -29.47 -30.15 11.67
N PRO A 16 -28.30 -29.51 11.78
CA PRO A 16 -28.15 -28.26 12.50
C PRO A 16 -29.01 -27.17 11.88
N SER A 17 -29.67 -26.38 12.73
CA SER A 17 -30.59 -25.30 12.36
C SER A 17 -29.95 -23.90 12.51
N LEU A 18 -28.63 -23.83 12.63
CA LEU A 18 -27.87 -22.60 12.81
C LEU A 18 -27.46 -22.08 11.43
N TRP A 19 -27.81 -20.82 11.13
CA TRP A 19 -27.67 -20.22 9.79
C TRP A 19 -26.23 -20.25 9.23
N TYR A 20 -25.22 -20.29 10.11
CA TYR A 20 -23.81 -20.34 9.74
C TYR A 20 -23.26 -21.76 9.56
N PHE A 21 -24.07 -22.81 9.69
CA PHE A 21 -23.56 -24.18 9.55
C PHE A 21 -23.21 -24.51 8.09
N ASP A 22 -24.06 -24.12 7.14
CA ASP A 22 -23.76 -24.30 5.71
C ASP A 22 -22.55 -23.44 5.27
N GLU A 23 -22.34 -22.28 5.91
CA GLU A 23 -21.17 -21.41 5.72
C GLU A 23 -19.86 -22.03 6.22
N LEU A 24 -19.90 -23.10 7.04
CA LEU A 24 -18.73 -23.85 7.52
C LEU A 24 -18.44 -25.10 6.67
N ALA A 25 -19.18 -25.34 5.58
CA ALA A 25 -18.99 -26.51 4.73
C ALA A 25 -17.61 -26.59 4.05
N PHE A 26 -16.87 -25.48 4.00
CA PHE A 26 -15.49 -25.41 3.49
C PHE A 26 -14.44 -26.05 4.41
N LEU A 27 -14.82 -26.55 5.60
CA LEU A 27 -13.93 -27.29 6.51
C LEU A 27 -14.00 -28.81 6.34
N ARG A 28 -14.92 -29.31 5.50
CA ARG A 28 -15.22 -30.76 5.36
C ARG A 28 -14.14 -31.55 4.62
N ASP A 29 -13.26 -30.85 3.91
CA ASP A 29 -12.02 -31.37 3.32
C ASP A 29 -10.89 -31.55 4.36
N GLN A 30 -11.06 -31.06 5.59
CA GLN A 30 -10.09 -31.15 6.70
C GLN A 30 -10.55 -32.08 7.84
N GLU A 31 -11.72 -32.71 7.73
CA GLU A 31 -12.22 -33.65 8.75
C GLU A 31 -11.55 -35.04 8.63
N LEU A 32 -10.68 -35.39 9.57
CA LEU A 32 -10.21 -36.77 9.79
C LEU A 32 -11.18 -37.48 10.76
N GLN A 33 -11.72 -38.63 10.34
CA GLN A 33 -12.54 -39.46 11.23
C GLN A 33 -11.72 -40.01 12.40
N GLN A 34 -12.08 -39.60 13.63
CA GLN A 34 -11.71 -40.32 14.84
C GLN A 34 -12.82 -41.30 15.23
N GLU A 35 -12.46 -42.56 15.50
CA GLU A 35 -13.38 -43.50 16.14
C GLU A 35 -13.61 -43.07 17.60
N GLY A 36 -14.88 -42.82 17.94
CA GLY A 36 -15.24 -42.26 19.24
C GLY A 36 -15.06 -43.23 20.40
N VAL A 37 -14.30 -42.82 21.42
CA VAL A 37 -14.22 -43.53 22.70
C VAL A 37 -15.37 -43.09 23.61
N SER A 38 -16.30 -44.00 23.88
CA SER A 38 -17.42 -43.76 24.78
C SER A 38 -16.97 -43.74 26.25
N SER A 39 -17.04 -42.58 26.88
CA SER A 39 -16.88 -42.42 28.33
C SER A 39 -18.25 -42.25 29.01
N LEU A 40 -18.85 -43.36 29.43
CA LEU A 40 -19.88 -43.36 30.48
C LEU A 40 -19.39 -44.28 31.60
N ASP A 41 -19.15 -43.67 32.75
CA ASP A 41 -18.72 -44.34 33.98
C ASP A 41 -19.92 -44.31 34.93
N ASP A 42 -20.72 -45.39 34.90
CA ASP A 42 -21.80 -45.61 35.86
C ASP A 42 -21.26 -46.48 37.01
N GLY A 43 -20.95 -45.85 38.14
CA GLY A 43 -20.62 -46.53 39.38
C GLY A 43 -21.83 -46.64 40.31
N GLU A 44 -22.19 -47.85 40.74
CA GLU A 44 -22.95 -48.04 41.99
C GLU A 44 -22.67 -49.41 42.64
N GLN A 45 -23.27 -49.63 43.81
CA GLN A 45 -22.70 -50.41 44.93
C GLN A 45 -23.15 -51.88 45.06
N ASP A 46 -22.39 -52.60 45.90
CA ASP A 46 -22.77 -53.73 46.78
C ASP A 46 -23.22 -55.08 46.19
N GLY A 47 -22.87 -56.16 46.91
CA GLY A 47 -23.47 -57.50 46.72
C GLY A 47 -22.50 -58.67 46.90
N ASN A 48 -22.51 -59.30 48.08
CA ASN A 48 -21.67 -60.43 48.47
C ASN A 48 -22.26 -61.82 48.05
N GLU A 49 -21.41 -62.87 48.10
CA GLU A 49 -21.73 -64.32 48.19
C GLU A 49 -22.26 -65.12 46.96
N GLY A 50 -21.84 -66.41 46.87
CA GLY A 50 -22.72 -67.47 46.31
C GLY A 50 -22.19 -68.45 45.24
N SER A 51 -21.20 -69.27 45.57
CA SER A 51 -20.69 -70.50 44.92
C SER A 51 -21.63 -71.51 44.17
N ILE A 52 -21.00 -72.39 43.35
CA ILE A 52 -21.35 -73.78 42.89
C ILE A 52 -21.84 -74.00 41.43
N ASP A 53 -20.88 -74.30 40.55
CA ASP A 53 -20.62 -75.61 39.86
C ASP A 53 -21.57 -76.37 38.88
N HIS A 54 -20.91 -77.02 37.91
CA HIS A 54 -21.20 -78.27 37.17
C HIS A 54 -22.13 -78.39 35.92
N THR A 55 -21.49 -78.88 34.83
CA THR A 55 -21.92 -79.86 33.77
C THR A 55 -22.84 -79.50 32.57
N GLU A 56 -22.19 -79.38 31.39
CA GLU A 56 -22.32 -80.16 30.12
C GLU A 56 -23.17 -81.49 30.10
N PRO A 57 -23.41 -82.21 28.95
CA PRO A 57 -22.87 -82.07 27.57
C PRO A 57 -23.82 -82.37 26.35
N SER A 58 -23.22 -82.40 25.15
CA SER A 58 -23.54 -83.28 23.97
C SER A 58 -24.63 -82.80 22.99
N THR A 59 -24.66 -83.07 21.66
CA THR A 59 -23.87 -83.85 20.65
C THR A 59 -23.99 -83.11 19.28
N SER A 60 -23.16 -83.26 18.22
CA SER A 60 -21.89 -83.96 17.89
C SER A 60 -21.33 -83.38 16.56
N ALA A 61 -20.32 -84.00 15.92
CA ALA A 61 -19.58 -83.43 14.76
C ALA A 61 -19.55 -84.31 13.49
N THR A 62 -19.05 -83.75 12.37
CA THR A 62 -18.38 -84.51 11.29
C THR A 62 -17.32 -83.63 10.58
N GLU A 63 -16.07 -84.11 10.57
CA GLU A 63 -14.94 -83.91 9.62
C GLU A 63 -14.74 -82.54 8.90
N SER A 64 -13.55 -81.93 8.83
CA SER A 64 -12.13 -82.35 9.03
C SER A 64 -11.26 -81.12 9.44
N GLN A 65 -10.64 -81.04 10.64
CA GLN A 65 -9.33 -81.60 11.07
C GLN A 65 -8.11 -81.14 10.23
N GLU A 66 -7.02 -80.57 10.76
CA GLU A 66 -6.46 -80.35 12.12
C GLU A 66 -5.88 -78.91 12.25
N VAL A 67 -5.77 -78.16 13.36
CA VAL A 67 -6.00 -78.30 14.83
C VAL A 67 -4.98 -79.21 15.57
N TYR A 68 -3.95 -78.71 16.28
CA TYR A 68 -3.98 -78.12 17.65
C TYR A 68 -2.72 -77.25 17.92
N SER A 69 -2.75 -76.20 18.76
CA SER A 69 -2.70 -76.38 20.23
C SER A 69 -3.25 -75.19 21.06
N HIS A 70 -3.81 -75.53 22.23
CA HIS A 70 -4.14 -74.58 23.30
C HIS A 70 -2.93 -74.35 24.24
N THR A 71 -3.13 -73.43 25.19
CA THR A 71 -2.20 -72.94 26.24
C THR A 71 -1.22 -71.87 25.74
N SER A 72 -0.96 -70.79 26.48
CA SER A 72 -1.31 -70.48 27.88
C SER A 72 -1.60 -68.99 28.10
N LYS A 73 -2.27 -68.66 29.20
CA LYS A 73 -2.39 -67.29 29.72
C LYS A 73 -0.99 -66.71 29.93
N ARG A 74 -0.56 -65.77 29.08
CA ARG A 74 0.67 -65.00 29.34
C ARG A 74 0.51 -63.50 29.03
N THR A 75 -0.02 -62.80 30.04
CA THR A 75 0.21 -61.38 30.36
C THR A 75 -0.16 -60.29 29.34
N LYS A 76 -0.80 -59.24 29.86
CA LYS A 76 -0.78 -57.86 29.32
C LYS A 76 0.66 -57.33 29.22
N LYS A 77 1.43 -57.81 28.23
CA LYS A 77 2.83 -57.43 28.01
C LYS A 77 3.21 -57.34 26.53
N CYS A 78 2.52 -58.08 25.66
CA CYS A 78 2.84 -58.11 24.22
C CYS A 78 2.44 -56.84 23.46
N ASP A 79 1.37 -56.12 23.85
CA ASP A 79 1.03 -54.81 23.23
C ASP A 79 2.06 -53.72 23.59
N MET A 80 2.62 -53.77 24.81
CA MET A 80 3.75 -52.93 25.23
C MET A 80 5.07 -53.33 24.53
N GLU A 81 5.27 -54.62 24.22
CA GLU A 81 6.42 -55.07 23.43
C GLU A 81 6.28 -54.75 21.94
N SER A 82 5.07 -54.82 21.37
CA SER A 82 4.78 -54.40 19.99
C SER A 82 4.97 -52.90 19.81
N LYS A 83 4.36 -52.08 20.67
CA LYS A 83 4.56 -50.61 20.67
C LYS A 83 5.98 -50.21 21.04
N ARG A 84 6.70 -51.01 21.85
CA ARG A 84 8.16 -50.85 21.99
C ARG A 84 8.90 -51.21 20.73
N TYR A 85 8.56 -52.29 20.03
CA TYR A 85 9.24 -52.68 18.79
C TYR A 85 8.99 -51.67 17.67
N GLU A 86 7.80 -51.08 17.62
CA GLU A 86 7.43 -50.02 16.70
C GLU A 86 8.11 -48.69 17.07
N ALA A 87 8.14 -48.30 18.34
CA ALA A 87 8.90 -47.14 18.81
C ALA A 87 10.42 -47.32 18.73
N LEU A 88 10.95 -48.54 18.92
CA LEU A 88 12.35 -48.89 18.64
C LEU A 88 12.60 -48.99 17.13
N SER A 89 11.63 -49.35 16.30
CA SER A 89 11.75 -49.33 14.84
C SER A 89 11.80 -47.90 14.33
N LEU A 90 10.94 -47.01 14.85
CA LEU A 90 10.96 -45.57 14.58
C LEU A 90 12.23 -44.91 15.13
N ALA A 91 12.64 -45.23 16.35
CA ALA A 91 13.90 -44.72 16.91
C ALA A 91 15.12 -45.27 16.16
N CYS A 92 15.14 -46.55 15.77
CA CYS A 92 16.20 -47.11 14.92
C CYS A 92 16.17 -46.51 13.52
N ALA A 93 15.01 -46.23 12.92
CA ALA A 93 14.93 -45.53 11.64
C ALA A 93 15.44 -44.08 11.76
N HIS A 94 15.16 -43.40 12.87
CA HIS A 94 15.67 -42.05 13.15
C HIS A 94 17.16 -42.03 13.55
N LEU A 95 17.70 -43.15 14.04
CA LEU A 95 19.14 -43.37 14.28
C LEU A 95 19.88 -43.98 13.07
N GLN A 96 19.15 -44.51 12.09
CA GLN A 96 19.64 -45.04 10.80
C GLN A 96 19.48 -44.04 9.65
N GLN A 97 18.71 -42.95 9.85
CA GLN A 97 18.94 -41.73 9.08
C GLN A 97 20.41 -41.39 9.27
N SER A 98 21.21 -41.58 8.22
CA SER A 98 22.57 -41.08 8.19
C SER A 98 22.46 -39.57 8.40
N ASN A 99 22.92 -39.08 9.55
CA ASN A 99 23.09 -37.66 9.76
C ASN A 99 23.92 -37.13 8.60
N ASP A 100 23.27 -36.44 7.66
CA ASP A 100 24.02 -35.71 6.64
C ASP A 100 24.92 -34.72 7.39
N SER A 101 26.09 -34.47 6.81
CA SER A 101 26.97 -33.38 7.16
C SER A 101 26.19 -32.07 7.40
N ILE A 102 25.18 -31.79 6.56
CA ILE A 102 24.28 -30.64 6.66
C ILE A 102 23.42 -30.67 7.94
N ASP A 103 22.81 -31.81 8.27
CA ASP A 103 21.93 -31.95 9.44
C ASP A 103 22.72 -31.85 10.75
N THR A 104 23.95 -32.35 10.74
CA THR A 104 24.91 -32.19 11.86
C THR A 104 25.34 -30.73 12.02
N LEU A 105 25.66 -30.05 10.91
CA LEU A 105 26.05 -28.64 10.87
C LEU A 105 24.91 -27.73 11.35
N ALA A 106 23.68 -27.95 10.88
CA ALA A 106 22.50 -27.20 11.28
C ALA A 106 22.21 -27.33 12.79
N ARG A 107 22.38 -28.53 13.37
CA ARG A 107 22.25 -28.74 14.82
C ARG A 107 23.36 -28.02 15.60
N SER A 108 24.60 -27.99 15.10
CA SER A 108 25.70 -27.22 15.70
C SER A 108 25.41 -25.73 15.71
N TRP A 109 25.01 -25.16 14.56
CA TRP A 109 24.65 -23.75 14.42
C TRP A 109 23.45 -23.37 15.29
N ALA A 110 22.42 -24.22 15.37
CA ALA A 110 21.27 -23.99 16.25
C ALA A 110 21.65 -24.02 17.75
N GLN A 111 22.70 -24.76 18.13
CA GLN A 111 23.21 -24.79 19.50
C GLN A 111 24.09 -23.57 19.80
N GLU A 112 24.93 -23.13 18.87
CA GLU A 112 25.71 -21.89 18.99
C GLU A 112 24.80 -20.65 19.04
N PHE A 113 23.78 -20.59 18.18
CA PHE A 113 22.78 -19.51 18.15
C PHE A 113 22.04 -19.35 19.49
N ARG A 114 21.73 -20.44 20.19
CA ARG A 114 21.09 -20.38 21.52
C ARG A 114 22.02 -19.89 22.63
N ASN A 115 23.34 -19.94 22.41
CA ASN A 115 24.36 -19.56 23.39
C ASN A 115 24.85 -18.11 23.24
N VAL A 116 24.47 -17.39 22.18
CA VAL A 116 24.75 -15.94 22.04
C VAL A 116 23.64 -15.10 22.69
N THR A 117 23.96 -13.84 23.03
CA THR A 117 23.03 -12.92 23.70
C THR A 117 21.81 -12.60 22.84
N ALA A 118 20.69 -12.23 23.46
CA ALA A 118 19.43 -11.94 22.75
C ALA A 118 19.59 -10.91 21.61
N GLU A 119 20.42 -9.89 21.81
CA GLU A 119 20.75 -8.90 20.77
C GLU A 119 21.52 -9.53 19.60
N GLN A 120 22.52 -10.37 19.89
CA GLN A 120 23.28 -11.09 18.86
C GLN A 120 22.46 -12.16 18.13
N GLN A 121 21.43 -12.73 18.78
CA GLN A 121 20.46 -13.61 18.12
C GLN A 121 19.62 -12.86 17.06
N ILE A 122 19.38 -11.56 17.21
CA ILE A 122 18.67 -10.76 16.20
C ILE A 122 19.57 -10.57 14.97
N TYR A 123 20.81 -10.11 15.15
CA TYR A 123 21.76 -9.95 14.04
C TYR A 123 22.07 -11.28 13.32
N ALA A 124 22.29 -12.36 14.07
CA ALA A 124 22.53 -13.69 13.51
C ALA A 124 21.31 -14.22 12.73
N ARG A 125 20.08 -13.98 13.21
CA ARG A 125 18.85 -14.36 12.49
C ARG A 125 18.72 -13.59 11.19
N LYS A 126 19.01 -12.29 11.18
CA LYS A 126 19.04 -11.48 9.96
C LYS A 126 20.04 -12.04 8.96
N ALA A 127 21.30 -12.24 9.37
CA ALA A 127 22.36 -12.74 8.50
C ALA A 127 22.05 -14.13 7.90
N ILE A 128 21.48 -15.05 8.69
CA ILE A 128 21.06 -16.38 8.19
C ILE A 128 19.93 -16.25 7.16
N ASN A 129 18.94 -15.37 7.41
CA ASN A 129 17.84 -15.13 6.48
C ASN A 129 18.34 -14.49 5.17
N ASP A 130 19.21 -13.47 5.26
CA ASP A 130 19.81 -12.80 4.10
C ASP A 130 20.58 -13.82 3.21
N ILE A 131 21.39 -14.70 3.83
CA ILE A 131 22.14 -15.77 3.15
C ILE A 131 21.20 -16.75 2.45
N LEU A 132 20.12 -17.19 3.12
CA LEU A 132 19.15 -18.11 2.53
C LEU A 132 18.30 -17.46 1.42
N PHE A 133 18.07 -16.16 1.50
CA PHE A 133 17.38 -15.38 0.47
C PHE A 133 18.24 -15.24 -0.79
N GLU A 134 19.49 -14.78 -0.65
CA GLU A 134 20.46 -14.71 -1.77
C GLU A 134 20.76 -16.10 -2.37
N ALA A 135 20.72 -17.17 -1.57
CA ALA A 135 20.80 -18.53 -2.08
C ALA A 135 19.60 -18.93 -2.95
N ARG A 136 18.37 -18.56 -2.56
CA ARG A 136 17.14 -18.80 -3.36
C ARG A 136 17.11 -18.00 -4.66
N LEU A 137 17.67 -16.80 -4.65
CA LEU A 137 17.83 -15.97 -5.86
C LEU A 137 19.01 -16.42 -6.75
N GLY A 138 19.81 -17.41 -6.33
CA GLY A 138 21.00 -17.87 -7.05
C GLY A 138 22.20 -16.91 -6.99
N THR A 139 22.08 -15.82 -6.23
CA THR A 139 22.99 -14.67 -6.21
C THR A 139 24.02 -14.71 -5.07
N LEU A 140 24.14 -15.80 -4.32
CA LEU A 140 25.08 -15.95 -3.19
C LEU A 140 26.57 -15.66 -3.52
N HIS A 141 26.95 -15.61 -4.80
CA HIS A 141 28.28 -15.26 -5.28
C HIS A 141 28.48 -13.76 -5.56
N ARG A 142 27.45 -12.92 -5.41
CA ARG A 142 27.48 -11.47 -5.62
C ARG A 142 28.51 -10.84 -4.68
N HIS A 143 29.46 -10.09 -5.23
CA HIS A 143 30.62 -9.51 -4.52
C HIS A 143 31.60 -10.53 -3.86
N SER A 144 31.50 -11.83 -4.18
CA SER A 144 32.48 -12.81 -3.71
C SER A 144 33.84 -12.65 -4.40
N VAL A 145 34.93 -12.78 -3.63
CA VAL A 145 36.30 -12.79 -4.16
C VAL A 145 36.72 -14.22 -4.45
N LYS A 146 37.04 -14.53 -5.72
CA LYS A 146 37.67 -15.81 -6.07
C LYS A 146 39.11 -15.83 -5.56
N ILE A 147 39.46 -16.87 -4.80
CA ILE A 147 40.82 -17.11 -4.28
C ILE A 147 41.29 -18.46 -4.82
N ASN A 148 42.55 -18.51 -5.28
CA ASN A 148 43.21 -19.63 -5.97
C ASN A 148 42.79 -19.86 -7.44
N GLU A 149 43.22 -18.97 -8.34
CA GLU A 149 43.55 -19.41 -9.70
C GLU A 149 44.94 -20.05 -9.71
N ASN A 150 45.03 -21.30 -10.19
CA ASN A 150 46.33 -21.92 -10.44
C ASN A 150 47.00 -21.26 -11.65
N ALA A 151 48.26 -20.86 -11.49
CA ALA A 151 49.06 -20.31 -12.56
C ALA A 151 49.38 -21.34 -13.66
N ASP A 152 49.65 -20.80 -14.85
CA ASP A 152 50.24 -21.45 -16.04
C ASP A 152 49.47 -22.57 -16.76
N VAL A 153 48.90 -22.21 -17.92
CA VAL A 153 49.43 -22.71 -19.20
C VAL A 153 49.58 -21.55 -20.18
N HIS A 154 50.80 -21.29 -20.66
CA HIS A 154 51.09 -20.30 -21.70
C HIS A 154 50.47 -20.66 -23.06
N THR A 155 50.05 -19.64 -23.82
CA THR A 155 50.47 -19.49 -25.23
C THR A 155 50.66 -18.01 -25.58
N ARG A 156 51.71 -17.70 -26.35
CA ARG A 156 52.17 -16.33 -26.64
C ARG A 156 51.73 -15.85 -28.02
N SER A 157 51.51 -14.54 -28.17
CA SER A 157 51.67 -13.78 -29.43
C SER A 157 51.76 -12.28 -29.12
N SER A 158 52.87 -11.81 -28.54
CA SER A 158 53.89 -11.00 -29.25
C SER A 158 53.42 -9.64 -29.78
N THR A 159 53.69 -8.59 -29.00
CA THR A 159 53.75 -7.16 -29.41
C THR A 159 54.94 -6.88 -30.36
N PRO A 160 55.00 -5.69 -30.98
CA PRO A 160 55.90 -4.68 -30.39
C PRO A 160 55.42 -3.21 -30.45
N PHE A 161 55.71 -2.47 -29.36
CA PHE A 161 56.23 -1.10 -29.28
C PHE A 161 55.99 -0.09 -30.43
N CYS A 162 55.49 1.12 -30.10
CA CYS A 162 56.37 2.21 -29.64
C CYS A 162 55.61 3.42 -29.06
N ASP A 163 56.35 4.32 -28.42
CA ASP A 163 55.92 5.51 -27.65
C ASP A 163 56.20 6.82 -28.42
N LEU A 164 55.83 7.97 -27.82
CA LEU A 164 56.21 9.37 -28.09
C LEU A 164 55.29 10.30 -28.91
N SER A 165 54.59 11.15 -28.13
CA SER A 165 54.60 12.63 -28.17
C SER A 165 54.12 13.44 -29.40
N SER A 166 53.14 14.32 -29.12
CA SER A 166 53.01 15.73 -29.55
C SER A 166 53.22 16.13 -31.03
N GLU A 167 52.19 16.70 -31.67
CA GLU A 167 52.05 18.17 -31.79
C GLU A 167 50.74 18.61 -32.47
N THR A 168 50.43 19.90 -32.35
CA THR A 168 49.27 20.60 -32.93
C THR A 168 49.42 20.88 -34.44
N ASN A 169 48.37 20.66 -35.25
CA ASN A 169 47.60 21.79 -35.82
C ASN A 169 46.45 21.41 -36.78
N SER A 170 45.57 22.40 -36.89
CA SER A 170 44.40 22.65 -37.73
C SER A 170 44.22 22.01 -39.13
N ASN A 171 42.92 21.84 -39.44
CA ASN A 171 42.21 22.21 -40.67
C ASN A 171 41.81 21.17 -41.76
N THR A 172 40.49 21.20 -42.00
CA THR A 172 39.73 21.12 -43.27
C THR A 172 39.15 19.80 -43.80
N SER A 173 37.86 19.93 -44.20
CA SER A 173 36.98 19.00 -44.91
C SER A 173 36.70 17.65 -44.23
N GLY A 174 35.45 17.20 -44.04
CA GLY A 174 34.16 17.77 -44.46
C GLY A 174 33.35 16.76 -45.24
N LEU A 175 32.53 15.95 -44.54
CA LEU A 175 31.46 15.18 -45.15
C LEU A 175 30.19 15.35 -44.32
N SER A 176 29.10 15.70 -44.99
CA SER A 176 27.78 15.88 -44.38
C SER A 176 27.07 14.53 -44.28
N THR A 177 26.60 14.20 -43.09
CA THR A 177 25.51 13.23 -42.90
C THR A 177 24.35 13.96 -42.24
N THR A 178 23.32 14.24 -43.03
CA THR A 178 22.07 14.88 -42.59
C THR A 178 21.40 14.04 -41.50
N GLN A 179 21.24 14.64 -40.31
CA GLN A 179 20.29 14.14 -39.32
C GLN A 179 18.88 14.25 -39.91
N VAL A 180 18.17 13.13 -39.98
CA VAL A 180 16.76 13.09 -40.35
C VAL A 180 15.96 13.50 -39.12
N SER A 181 15.34 14.68 -39.18
CA SER A 181 14.33 15.10 -38.22
C SER A 181 13.12 14.16 -38.27
N PRO A 182 12.53 13.74 -37.13
CA PRO A 182 11.27 12.99 -37.15
C PRO A 182 10.18 13.86 -37.79
N SER A 183 9.56 13.36 -38.85
CA SER A 183 8.45 14.04 -39.52
C SER A 183 7.22 14.04 -38.62
N GLN A 184 6.57 15.19 -38.47
CA GLN A 184 5.27 15.30 -37.82
C GLN A 184 4.22 14.51 -38.62
N SER A 185 3.73 13.39 -38.07
CA SER A 185 2.57 12.69 -38.59
C SER A 185 1.30 13.23 -37.93
N ASN A 186 0.57 14.08 -38.65
CA ASN A 186 -0.82 14.41 -38.32
C ASN A 186 -1.69 13.17 -38.54
N ASP A 187 -2.28 12.63 -37.47
CA ASP A 187 -3.74 12.48 -37.33
C ASP A 187 -4.13 11.71 -36.04
N SER A 188 -4.54 12.47 -35.01
CA SER A 188 -5.63 12.13 -34.07
C SER A 188 -5.80 13.26 -33.06
N ASP A 189 -6.75 14.16 -33.38
CA ASP A 189 -7.49 15.09 -32.52
C ASP A 189 -7.04 15.30 -31.05
N ASN A 190 -5.84 15.88 -30.84
CA ASN A 190 -5.33 16.25 -29.50
C ASN A 190 -5.20 17.78 -29.36
N GLY A 191 -6.23 18.50 -29.83
CA GLY A 191 -6.18 19.92 -30.22
C GLY A 191 -5.89 20.97 -29.14
N SER A 192 -5.69 20.59 -27.86
CA SER A 192 -5.29 21.52 -26.79
C SER A 192 -3.95 21.22 -26.10
N CYS A 193 -3.27 20.12 -26.47
CA CYS A 193 -2.01 19.73 -25.84
C CYS A 193 -0.78 20.23 -26.61
N ARG A 194 0.12 20.95 -25.95
CA ARG A 194 1.33 21.56 -26.54
C ARG A 194 2.57 21.35 -25.67
N TYR A 195 3.73 21.32 -26.30
CA TYR A 195 5.03 21.33 -25.59
C TYR A 195 5.36 22.73 -25.08
N PHE A 196 6.04 22.79 -23.94
CA PHE A 196 6.59 24.00 -23.34
C PHE A 196 8.11 23.85 -23.17
N GLU A 197 8.83 24.96 -23.03
CA GLU A 197 10.28 24.94 -22.82
C GLU A 197 10.64 24.22 -21.50
N GLY A 198 11.63 23.32 -21.55
CA GLY A 198 12.03 22.49 -20.41
C GLY A 198 11.22 21.20 -20.20
N GLY A 199 10.04 21.06 -20.80
CA GLY A 199 9.23 19.84 -20.74
C GLY A 199 9.59 18.79 -21.79
N ASP A 200 9.54 17.50 -21.43
CA ASP A 200 9.77 16.36 -22.33
C ASP A 200 8.48 15.68 -22.83
N SER A 201 7.32 16.23 -22.45
CA SER A 201 5.98 15.75 -22.81
C SER A 201 4.99 16.92 -22.95
N PRO A 202 3.90 16.82 -23.75
CA PRO A 202 2.99 17.93 -23.93
C PRO A 202 2.09 18.13 -22.71
N VAL A 203 1.72 19.39 -22.47
CA VAL A 203 0.78 19.82 -21.43
C VAL A 203 -0.52 20.21 -22.09
N CYS A 204 -1.64 19.76 -21.54
CA CYS A 204 -2.95 20.07 -22.11
C CYS A 204 -3.50 21.35 -21.50
N VAL A 205 -3.71 22.33 -22.37
CA VAL A 205 -4.23 23.65 -22.01
C VAL A 205 -5.75 23.55 -21.89
N CYS A 206 -6.27 24.20 -20.87
CA CYS A 206 -7.69 24.39 -20.62
C CYS A 206 -7.99 25.87 -20.47
N ASP A 207 -8.89 26.40 -21.28
CA ASP A 207 -9.34 27.79 -21.27
C ASP A 207 -10.88 27.85 -21.45
N VAL A 208 -11.42 29.05 -21.64
CA VAL A 208 -12.86 29.28 -21.84
C VAL A 208 -13.42 28.68 -23.15
N ALA A 209 -12.56 28.39 -24.14
CA ALA A 209 -12.94 27.87 -25.45
C ALA A 209 -12.77 26.35 -25.54
N SER A 210 -11.81 25.77 -24.82
CA SER A 210 -11.49 24.34 -24.86
C SER A 210 -10.94 23.86 -23.52
N CYS A 211 -11.59 22.86 -22.93
CA CYS A 211 -10.98 21.98 -21.93
C CYS A 211 -11.56 20.58 -22.10
N PRO A 212 -10.84 19.66 -22.79
CA PRO A 212 -11.34 18.31 -23.00
C PRO A 212 -11.59 17.59 -21.66
N PRO A 213 -12.78 17.00 -21.46
CA PRO A 213 -13.03 16.08 -20.36
C PRO A 213 -12.28 14.76 -20.58
N LEU A 214 -12.11 13.98 -19.50
CA LEU A 214 -11.78 12.57 -19.61
C LEU A 214 -13.04 11.79 -19.98
N HIS A 215 -13.06 11.24 -21.19
CA HIS A 215 -14.13 10.37 -21.69
C HIS A 215 -13.65 8.92 -21.79
N PRO A 216 -13.55 8.16 -20.68
CA PRO A 216 -13.50 6.71 -20.78
C PRO A 216 -14.84 6.20 -21.30
N ALA A 217 -14.86 5.64 -22.50
CA ALA A 217 -16.07 5.13 -23.15
C ALA A 217 -16.56 3.83 -22.51
N SER A 218 -15.68 3.07 -21.84
CA SER A 218 -16.04 1.91 -21.02
C SER A 218 -15.23 1.82 -19.72
N LEU A 219 -15.85 2.18 -18.59
CA LEU A 219 -15.28 1.92 -17.27
C LEU A 219 -15.35 0.44 -16.83
N THR A 220 -15.96 -0.43 -17.63
CA THR A 220 -16.03 -1.88 -17.39
C THR A 220 -15.23 -2.66 -18.42
N PRO A 221 -14.70 -3.85 -18.08
CA PRO A 221 -14.04 -4.71 -19.06
C PRO A 221 -15.02 -5.18 -20.15
N PRO A 222 -14.51 -5.51 -21.35
CA PRO A 222 -15.31 -6.02 -22.47
C PRO A 222 -15.62 -7.51 -22.30
N SER A 223 -16.36 -8.09 -23.25
CA SER A 223 -16.56 -9.54 -23.33
C SER A 223 -15.25 -10.32 -23.46
N ALA A 224 -15.23 -11.57 -22.97
CA ALA A 224 -14.08 -12.46 -22.96
C ALA A 224 -13.24 -12.46 -24.26
N GLY A 225 -11.92 -12.52 -24.12
CA GLY A 225 -10.95 -12.44 -25.22
C GLY A 225 -10.53 -11.02 -25.61
N HIS A 226 -10.97 -9.99 -24.89
CA HIS A 226 -10.54 -8.61 -25.06
C HIS A 226 -10.22 -7.97 -23.69
N VAL A 227 -9.38 -6.93 -23.72
CA VAL A 227 -9.06 -6.07 -22.57
C VAL A 227 -9.20 -4.61 -23.02
N VAL A 228 -9.80 -3.76 -22.18
CA VAL A 228 -9.76 -2.30 -22.39
C VAL A 228 -8.50 -1.77 -21.73
N THR A 229 -7.72 -0.98 -22.47
CA THR A 229 -6.54 -0.28 -21.95
C THR A 229 -6.73 1.23 -22.08
N TYR A 230 -6.24 1.96 -21.08
CA TYR A 230 -6.11 3.42 -21.10
C TYR A 230 -4.63 3.74 -21.01
N THR A 231 -4.07 4.49 -21.98
CA THR A 231 -2.64 4.79 -22.04
C THR A 231 -2.35 6.29 -21.92
N SER A 232 -1.42 6.65 -21.03
CA SER A 232 -0.72 7.95 -21.09
C SER A 232 0.78 7.73 -21.26
N SER A 233 1.48 8.60 -22.01
CA SER A 233 2.92 8.42 -22.29
C SER A 233 3.72 9.71 -22.44
N ARG A 234 5.05 9.64 -22.31
CA ARG A 234 5.98 10.74 -22.64
C ARG A 234 5.72 11.28 -24.05
N GLY A 235 5.43 10.39 -25.00
CA GLY A 235 5.09 10.71 -26.39
C GLY A 235 3.79 11.48 -26.62
N GLY A 236 3.00 11.76 -25.56
CA GLY A 236 1.84 12.65 -25.63
C GLY A 236 0.48 11.97 -25.66
N LEU A 237 0.41 10.64 -25.50
CA LEU A 237 -0.85 9.96 -25.23
C LEU A 237 -1.40 10.42 -23.87
N ARG A 238 -2.72 10.64 -23.78
CA ARG A 238 -3.41 11.09 -22.58
C ARG A 238 -4.74 10.35 -22.49
N PHE A 239 -4.83 9.35 -21.61
CA PHE A 239 -6.00 8.48 -21.49
C PHE A 239 -6.46 7.88 -22.84
N GLN A 240 -5.51 7.56 -23.72
CA GLN A 240 -5.82 6.95 -25.01
C GLN A 240 -6.44 5.58 -24.76
N GLU A 241 -7.76 5.48 -24.97
CA GLU A 241 -8.50 4.22 -24.87
C GLU A 241 -8.19 3.34 -26.09
N GLN A 242 -8.00 2.04 -25.85
CA GLN A 242 -7.94 1.00 -26.86
C GLN A 242 -8.62 -0.28 -26.35
N VAL A 243 -9.40 -0.95 -27.20
CA VAL A 243 -9.85 -2.32 -26.96
C VAL A 243 -8.84 -3.26 -27.62
N VAL A 244 -8.03 -3.93 -26.82
CA VAL A 244 -7.00 -4.85 -27.29
C VAL A 244 -7.58 -6.26 -27.31
N ALA A 245 -7.58 -6.90 -28.49
CA ALA A 245 -7.84 -8.32 -28.59
C ALA A 245 -6.66 -9.08 -27.97
N VAL A 246 -6.93 -9.94 -26.98
CA VAL A 246 -5.87 -10.63 -26.25
C VAL A 246 -5.69 -12.04 -26.78
N HIS A 247 -4.45 -12.37 -27.14
CA HIS A 247 -4.09 -13.71 -27.59
C HIS A 247 -3.76 -14.59 -26.38
N GLY A 248 -4.31 -15.81 -26.35
CA GLY A 248 -3.91 -16.83 -25.39
C GLY A 248 -2.42 -17.18 -25.53
N PRO A 249 -1.81 -17.85 -24.53
CA PRO A 249 -0.38 -18.09 -24.50
C PRO A 249 0.09 -18.86 -25.75
N GLU A 250 1.14 -18.35 -26.41
CA GLU A 250 1.76 -19.06 -27.53
C GLU A 250 2.25 -20.44 -27.07
N SER A 251 1.97 -21.46 -27.88
CA SER A 251 2.22 -22.86 -27.53
C SER A 251 3.71 -23.17 -27.34
N GLU A 252 4.10 -23.45 -26.09
CA GLU A 252 5.37 -24.03 -25.62
C GLU A 252 6.60 -23.91 -26.55
N GLY A 253 6.90 -22.70 -27.01
CA GLY A 253 8.25 -22.31 -27.42
C GLY A 253 9.00 -21.86 -26.17
N GLY A 254 9.92 -22.70 -25.66
CA GLY A 254 10.59 -22.48 -24.37
C GLY A 254 11.09 -21.04 -24.22
N LEU A 255 10.48 -20.30 -23.28
CA LEU A 255 10.69 -18.86 -23.11
C LEU A 255 12.15 -18.58 -22.75
N ASN A 256 12.84 -17.88 -23.65
CA ASN A 256 14.16 -17.35 -23.36
C ASN A 256 13.96 -15.99 -22.65
N ASP A 257 13.74 -16.04 -21.33
CA ASP A 257 13.46 -14.92 -20.39
C ASP A 257 14.61 -13.89 -20.26
N SER A 258 15.44 -13.79 -21.30
CA SER A 258 16.66 -12.99 -21.36
C SER A 258 16.52 -11.74 -22.26
N SER A 259 15.45 -11.62 -23.07
CA SER A 259 15.23 -10.46 -23.95
C SER A 259 14.63 -9.26 -23.23
N MET A 260 15.31 -8.11 -23.25
CA MET A 260 14.80 -6.86 -22.66
C MET A 260 13.53 -6.29 -23.30
N ASN A 261 13.10 -6.83 -24.45
CA ASN A 261 11.89 -6.40 -25.17
C ASN A 261 10.64 -7.21 -24.80
N ARG A 262 10.72 -8.08 -23.78
CA ARG A 262 9.57 -8.82 -23.24
C ARG A 262 9.56 -8.74 -21.71
N ALA A 263 8.41 -8.46 -21.14
CA ALA A 263 8.16 -8.54 -19.70
C ALA A 263 7.08 -9.59 -19.39
N VAL A 264 7.15 -10.19 -18.21
CA VAL A 264 6.11 -11.08 -17.69
C VAL A 264 5.60 -10.49 -16.38
N VAL A 265 4.30 -10.19 -16.34
CA VAL A 265 3.57 -9.68 -15.18
C VAL A 265 2.72 -10.79 -14.62
N GLU A 266 2.84 -11.04 -13.32
CA GLU A 266 1.95 -11.94 -12.58
C GLU A 266 0.96 -11.10 -11.74
N VAL A 267 -0.29 -11.58 -11.63
CA VAL A 267 -1.33 -11.01 -10.76
C VAL A 267 -1.97 -12.14 -9.95
N ALA A 268 -2.10 -11.95 -8.63
CA ALA A 268 -2.64 -12.95 -7.70
C ALA A 268 -3.97 -12.49 -7.06
N CYS A 269 -5.06 -12.61 -7.82
CA CYS A 269 -6.42 -12.20 -7.44
C CYS A 269 -6.93 -12.87 -6.17
N LEU A 270 -6.45 -14.07 -5.83
CA LEU A 270 -6.89 -14.83 -4.66
C LEU A 270 -6.21 -14.40 -3.34
N SER A 271 -5.32 -13.41 -3.36
CA SER A 271 -4.53 -12.95 -2.20
C SER A 271 -4.83 -11.48 -1.83
N PRO A 272 -6.01 -11.15 -1.30
CA PRO A 272 -6.38 -9.77 -1.01
C PRO A 272 -5.50 -9.12 0.08
N ARG A 273 -5.16 -7.84 -0.13
CA ARG A 273 -4.53 -6.94 0.84
C ARG A 273 -5.52 -5.83 1.24
N GLN A 274 -5.03 -4.64 1.53
CA GLN A 274 -5.80 -3.51 2.05
C GLN A 274 -6.95 -3.08 1.14
N VAL A 275 -8.00 -2.53 1.77
CA VAL A 275 -9.13 -1.90 1.10
C VAL A 275 -8.80 -0.44 0.85
N MET A 276 -8.96 0.02 -0.38
CA MET A 276 -8.58 1.39 -0.75
C MET A 276 -9.54 2.42 -0.14
N ASN A 277 -8.98 3.46 0.47
CA ASN A 277 -9.66 4.68 0.87
C ASN A 277 -9.84 5.66 -0.30
N GLY A 278 -9.06 5.54 -1.37
CA GLY A 278 -9.14 6.39 -2.56
C GLY A 278 -7.94 7.34 -2.70
N PHE A 279 -8.06 8.26 -3.63
CA PHE A 279 -6.99 9.15 -4.08
C PHE A 279 -7.49 10.59 -4.19
N GLY A 280 -6.59 11.56 -4.06
CA GLY A 280 -6.88 12.94 -4.43
C GLY A 280 -5.76 13.91 -4.08
N GLY A 281 -6.08 15.09 -3.53
CA GLY A 281 -5.11 16.15 -3.24
C GLY A 281 -5.61 17.20 -2.26
N SER A 282 -4.79 18.22 -1.95
CA SER A 282 -5.06 19.18 -0.85
C SER A 282 -5.63 20.53 -1.29
N PHE A 283 -6.67 20.99 -0.58
CA PHE A 283 -7.19 22.36 -0.64
C PHE A 283 -6.39 23.28 0.29
N THR A 284 -5.17 23.60 -0.10
CA THR A 284 -4.36 24.63 0.57
C THR A 284 -4.89 26.04 0.27
N ASP A 285 -4.51 27.01 1.10
CA ASP A 285 -4.80 28.41 0.84
C ASP A 285 -4.24 28.82 -0.53
N SER A 286 -3.01 28.42 -0.85
CA SER A 286 -2.39 28.72 -2.15
C SER A 286 -3.16 28.15 -3.32
N ALA A 287 -3.53 26.86 -3.27
CA ALA A 287 -4.30 26.24 -4.35
C ALA A 287 -5.65 26.93 -4.55
N THR A 288 -6.34 27.25 -3.46
CA THR A 288 -7.67 27.85 -3.51
C THR A 288 -7.65 29.33 -3.90
N ILE A 289 -6.67 30.11 -3.43
CA ILE A 289 -6.44 31.50 -3.86
C ILE A 289 -6.11 31.56 -5.36
N THR A 290 -5.23 30.68 -5.85
CA THR A 290 -4.86 30.64 -7.27
C THR A 290 -6.05 30.18 -8.13
N MET A 291 -6.84 29.19 -7.68
CA MET A 291 -8.11 28.83 -8.34
C MET A 291 -9.09 30.02 -8.44
N ASN A 292 -9.20 30.84 -7.39
CA ASN A 292 -10.08 32.00 -7.37
C ASN A 292 -9.65 33.13 -8.34
N SER A 293 -8.46 33.06 -8.95
CA SER A 293 -8.02 34.02 -9.97
C SER A 293 -8.64 33.78 -11.35
N LEU A 294 -9.19 32.58 -11.60
CA LEU A 294 -9.80 32.19 -12.87
C LEU A 294 -11.23 32.72 -13.02
N SER A 295 -11.67 32.89 -14.27
CA SER A 295 -13.06 33.19 -14.56
C SER A 295 -13.99 32.01 -14.20
N PRO A 296 -15.28 32.25 -13.88
CA PRO A 296 -16.17 31.19 -13.41
C PRO A 296 -16.31 29.96 -14.33
N PRO A 297 -16.30 30.07 -15.68
CA PRO A 297 -16.29 28.91 -16.57
C PRO A 297 -15.00 28.09 -16.50
N VAL A 298 -13.84 28.75 -16.44
CA VAL A 298 -12.53 28.08 -16.42
C VAL A 298 -12.28 27.42 -15.07
N LEU A 299 -12.72 28.07 -13.98
CA LEU A 299 -12.77 27.48 -12.64
C LEU A 299 -13.70 26.24 -12.58
N ASP A 300 -14.88 26.27 -13.20
CA ASP A 300 -15.75 25.08 -13.28
C ASP A 300 -15.07 23.94 -14.04
N ALA A 301 -14.41 24.23 -15.17
CA ALA A 301 -13.65 23.24 -15.93
C ALA A 301 -12.48 22.64 -15.12
N LEU A 302 -11.81 23.44 -14.28
CA LEU A 302 -10.76 22.96 -13.37
C LEU A 302 -11.33 22.03 -12.30
N LEU A 303 -12.36 22.45 -11.57
CA LEU A 303 -12.97 21.64 -10.50
C LEU A 303 -13.61 20.36 -11.06
N ARG A 304 -14.25 20.42 -12.24
CA ARG A 304 -14.72 19.24 -12.97
C ARG A 304 -13.60 18.28 -13.31
N SER A 305 -12.45 18.79 -13.74
CA SER A 305 -11.31 17.97 -14.11
C SER A 305 -10.83 17.07 -12.95
N TYR A 306 -10.94 17.51 -11.70
CA TYR A 306 -10.66 16.67 -10.53
C TYR A 306 -11.85 15.84 -10.05
N PHE A 307 -13.02 16.45 -9.84
CA PHE A 307 -14.07 15.84 -9.00
C PHE A 307 -15.24 15.24 -9.78
N SER A 308 -15.47 15.63 -11.03
CA SER A 308 -16.64 15.18 -11.79
C SER A 308 -16.48 13.78 -12.41
N PRO A 309 -17.58 13.10 -12.81
CA PRO A 309 -17.54 11.90 -13.64
C PRO A 309 -16.81 12.08 -14.99
N GLU A 310 -16.68 13.32 -15.46
CA GLU A 310 -15.93 13.69 -16.65
C GLU A 310 -14.44 14.03 -16.35
N GLY A 311 -14.01 13.85 -15.10
CA GLY A 311 -12.65 14.08 -14.62
C GLY A 311 -12.08 12.87 -13.87
N LEU A 312 -11.16 13.14 -12.94
CA LEU A 312 -10.43 12.11 -12.18
C LEU A 312 -11.30 11.35 -11.16
N GLU A 313 -12.47 11.88 -10.78
CA GLU A 313 -13.29 11.39 -9.65
C GLU A 313 -12.47 11.25 -8.35
N TYR A 314 -11.73 12.30 -7.97
CA TYR A 314 -11.06 12.39 -6.67
C TYR A 314 -12.03 12.15 -5.50
N GLU A 315 -11.64 11.29 -4.56
CA GLU A 315 -12.47 10.81 -3.44
C GLU A 315 -11.86 11.10 -2.06
N LEU A 316 -10.61 11.54 -2.00
CA LEU A 316 -9.90 11.83 -0.76
C LEU A 316 -9.16 13.18 -0.87
N VAL A 317 -9.51 14.14 -0.03
CA VAL A 317 -8.91 15.49 -0.04
C VAL A 317 -8.44 15.90 1.34
N ARG A 318 -7.39 16.71 1.40
CA ARG A 318 -6.78 17.20 2.65
C ARG A 318 -6.93 18.72 2.78
N VAL A 319 -7.10 19.22 4.00
CA VAL A 319 -7.35 20.65 4.29
C VAL A 319 -6.47 21.10 5.47
N PRO A 320 -5.69 22.18 5.33
CA PRO A 320 -4.97 22.78 6.46
C PRO A 320 -5.89 23.34 7.54
N ILE A 321 -5.58 23.02 8.80
CA ILE A 321 -6.19 23.63 9.98
C ILE A 321 -5.33 24.85 10.35
N GLY A 322 -5.83 26.05 10.04
CA GLY A 322 -5.05 27.29 10.03
C GLY A 322 -4.17 27.38 8.78
N GLY A 323 -3.14 28.23 8.84
CA GLY A 323 -2.18 28.38 7.76
C GLY A 323 -1.16 27.24 7.69
N SER A 324 -0.66 26.99 6.49
CA SER A 324 0.47 26.13 6.15
C SER A 324 1.67 26.98 5.67
N ASP A 325 2.68 26.37 5.06
CA ASP A 325 3.65 27.07 4.20
C ASP A 325 2.99 27.54 2.88
N PHE A 326 2.13 26.69 2.29
CA PHE A 326 1.21 27.04 1.20
C PHE A 326 0.02 27.88 1.67
N SER A 327 0.37 29.04 2.20
CA SER A 327 -0.52 30.14 2.59
C SER A 327 0.15 31.48 2.24
N VAL A 328 -0.61 32.57 2.25
CA VAL A 328 -0.08 33.92 1.95
C VAL A 328 0.48 34.66 3.18
N ARG A 329 0.28 34.09 4.38
CA ARG A 329 0.77 34.57 5.68
C ARG A 329 0.78 33.43 6.70
N PRO A 330 1.57 33.52 7.78
CA PRO A 330 1.34 32.69 8.97
C PRO A 330 0.04 33.09 9.68
N TYR A 331 -0.78 32.12 10.06
CA TYR A 331 -1.93 32.33 10.96
C TYR A 331 -2.47 31.03 11.59
N THR A 332 -3.26 31.20 12.65
CA THR A 332 -4.17 30.22 13.24
C THR A 332 -5.58 30.83 13.39
N TYR A 333 -6.50 30.12 14.04
CA TYR A 333 -7.87 30.60 14.30
C TYR A 333 -8.02 31.38 15.61
N ASP A 334 -6.92 31.59 16.36
CA ASP A 334 -6.94 32.24 17.67
C ASP A 334 -5.61 32.95 18.00
N ASP A 335 -5.12 33.77 17.05
CA ASP A 335 -3.86 34.52 17.19
C ASP A 335 -3.99 35.82 18.00
N ASP A 336 -5.15 36.48 17.95
CA ASP A 336 -5.33 37.86 18.46
C ASP A 336 -5.60 37.95 19.98
N HIS A 337 -5.82 36.81 20.67
CA HIS A 337 -6.27 36.77 22.06
C HIS A 337 -5.40 35.80 22.90
N GLU A 338 -4.20 36.25 23.29
CA GLU A 338 -3.30 35.44 24.13
C GLU A 338 -3.99 34.94 25.41
N GLY A 339 -3.98 33.61 25.60
CA GLY A 339 -4.54 32.97 26.79
C GLY A 339 -6.05 32.66 26.73
N ASP A 340 -6.70 32.72 25.55
CA ASP A 340 -8.09 32.29 25.38
C ASP A 340 -8.25 30.76 25.41
N VAL A 341 -7.90 30.14 26.54
CA VAL A 341 -7.96 28.69 26.77
C VAL A 341 -9.36 28.09 26.62
N GLU A 342 -10.41 28.92 26.66
CA GLU A 342 -11.82 28.53 26.49
C GLU A 342 -12.32 28.74 25.05
N LEU A 343 -11.48 29.26 24.13
CA LEU A 343 -11.75 29.43 22.69
C LEU A 343 -13.01 30.28 22.40
N ASN A 344 -13.17 31.38 23.13
CA ASN A 344 -14.26 32.34 22.96
C ASN A 344 -14.14 33.15 21.66
N HIS A 345 -12.91 33.41 21.22
CA HIS A 345 -12.57 34.23 20.05
C HIS A 345 -12.12 33.38 18.85
N PHE A 346 -12.08 32.05 18.99
CA PHE A 346 -11.82 31.12 17.88
C PHE A 346 -12.72 31.45 16.68
N GLN A 347 -12.10 31.72 15.53
CA GLN A 347 -12.81 32.03 14.30
C GLN A 347 -12.08 31.46 13.08
N LEU A 348 -12.83 30.82 12.17
CA LEU A 348 -12.30 30.47 10.84
C LEU A 348 -11.83 31.72 10.10
N ALA A 349 -10.71 31.61 9.40
CA ALA A 349 -10.07 32.74 8.77
C ALA A 349 -10.79 33.18 7.49
N GLY A 350 -10.41 34.34 6.95
CA GLY A 350 -10.92 34.79 5.64
C GLY A 350 -10.58 33.79 4.53
N GLU A 351 -9.42 33.13 4.66
CA GLU A 351 -8.94 32.11 3.74
C GLU A 351 -9.85 30.86 3.71
N ASP A 352 -10.41 30.43 4.85
CA ASP A 352 -11.41 29.36 4.88
C ASP A 352 -12.73 29.79 4.24
N LEU A 353 -13.24 30.96 4.66
CA LEU A 353 -14.59 31.43 4.35
C LEU A 353 -14.74 31.88 2.89
N VAL A 354 -13.67 32.42 2.30
CA VAL A 354 -13.69 32.97 0.93
C VAL A 354 -13.16 31.96 -0.10
N TYR A 355 -12.20 31.09 0.27
CA TYR A 355 -11.55 30.19 -0.68
C TYR A 355 -11.81 28.70 -0.38
N LYS A 356 -11.35 28.16 0.76
CA LYS A 356 -11.41 26.70 1.01
C LYS A 356 -12.84 26.15 1.03
N LEU A 357 -13.71 26.68 1.89
CA LEU A 357 -15.08 26.17 2.03
C LEU A 357 -15.87 26.26 0.71
N PRO A 358 -15.92 27.39 -0.03
CA PRO A 358 -16.62 27.47 -1.30
C PRO A 358 -16.17 26.44 -2.35
N PHE A 359 -14.85 26.16 -2.46
CA PHE A 359 -14.36 25.17 -3.44
C PHE A 359 -14.53 23.73 -2.97
N ILE A 360 -14.46 23.46 -1.67
CA ILE A 360 -14.81 22.14 -1.11
C ILE A 360 -16.30 21.85 -1.34
N HIS A 361 -17.21 22.83 -1.17
CA HIS A 361 -18.62 22.67 -1.53
C HIS A 361 -18.81 22.36 -3.02
N ARG A 362 -18.12 23.07 -3.91
CA ARG A 362 -18.16 22.78 -5.36
C ARG A 362 -17.62 21.38 -5.69
N ALA A 363 -16.60 20.91 -4.98
CA ALA A 363 -16.10 19.55 -5.13
C ALA A 363 -17.12 18.50 -4.64
N LEU A 364 -17.77 18.74 -3.49
CA LEU A 364 -18.85 17.90 -2.96
C LEU A 364 -20.05 17.82 -3.92
N ASP A 365 -20.43 18.95 -4.55
CA ASP A 365 -21.53 19.01 -5.53
C ASP A 365 -21.20 18.30 -6.86
N LEU A 366 -19.92 18.30 -7.26
CA LEU A 366 -19.45 17.65 -8.50
C LEU A 366 -19.16 16.14 -8.32
N ALA A 367 -18.83 15.71 -7.11
CA ALA A 367 -18.44 14.34 -6.82
C ALA A 367 -19.64 13.37 -6.88
N ARG A 368 -19.54 12.36 -7.76
CA ARG A 368 -20.53 11.27 -7.85
C ARG A 368 -20.42 10.26 -6.70
N ARG A 369 -19.24 10.16 -6.10
CA ARG A 369 -18.91 9.26 -4.99
C ARG A 369 -18.61 10.10 -3.72
N PRO A 370 -18.79 9.57 -2.50
CA PRO A 370 -18.60 10.37 -1.28
C PRO A 370 -17.15 10.85 -1.10
N LEU A 371 -16.96 12.18 -1.17
CA LEU A 371 -15.67 12.83 -0.94
C LEU A 371 -15.30 12.80 0.56
N LYS A 372 -14.11 12.31 0.87
CA LYS A 372 -13.56 12.24 2.23
C LYS A 372 -12.66 13.44 2.49
N VAL A 373 -13.03 14.28 3.46
CA VAL A 373 -12.23 15.43 3.87
C VAL A 373 -11.39 15.06 5.09
N MET A 374 -10.08 14.97 4.90
CA MET A 374 -9.09 14.90 5.97
C MET A 374 -8.61 16.32 6.32
N ALA A 375 -8.28 16.58 7.59
CA ALA A 375 -7.67 17.85 7.98
C ALA A 375 -6.48 17.67 8.93
N SER A 376 -5.52 18.58 8.83
CA SER A 376 -4.20 18.46 9.47
C SER A 376 -3.73 19.82 9.98
N PRO A 377 -3.30 19.94 11.26
CA PRO A 377 -2.76 21.19 11.77
C PRO A 377 -1.25 21.27 11.58
N TRP A 378 -0.73 22.43 11.17
CA TRP A 378 0.71 22.71 11.11
C TRP A 378 1.25 23.25 12.43
N SER A 379 0.44 23.99 13.19
CA SER A 379 0.89 24.68 14.39
C SER A 379 -0.28 25.05 15.28
N ALA A 380 -0.08 25.00 16.60
CA ALA A 380 -0.94 25.67 17.56
C ALA A 380 -0.68 27.21 17.54
N PRO A 381 -1.62 28.02 18.04
CA PRO A 381 -1.40 29.46 18.27
C PRO A 381 -0.06 29.71 18.99
N ALA A 382 0.64 30.80 18.65
CA ALA A 382 1.98 31.07 19.14
C ALA A 382 2.07 31.10 20.69
N TRP A 383 1.01 31.60 21.35
CA TRP A 383 0.88 31.66 22.80
C TRP A 383 0.69 30.30 23.48
N MET A 384 0.33 29.24 22.73
CA MET A 384 0.24 27.88 23.26
C MET A 384 1.59 27.12 23.30
N LYS A 385 2.67 27.73 22.81
CA LYS A 385 3.93 27.03 22.48
C LYS A 385 5.13 27.52 23.29
N THR A 386 6.04 26.59 23.60
CA THR A 386 7.25 26.84 24.40
C THR A 386 8.20 27.89 23.82
N ASN A 387 8.15 28.15 22.51
CA ASN A 387 8.98 29.15 21.84
C ASN A 387 8.27 30.49 21.58
N GLY A 388 6.97 30.62 21.90
CA GLY A 388 6.18 31.82 21.64
C GLY A 388 6.05 32.19 20.16
N LYS A 389 6.21 31.24 19.23
CA LYS A 389 6.18 31.47 17.78
C LYS A 389 5.35 30.43 17.06
N ILE A 390 4.74 30.82 15.94
CA ILE A 390 4.00 29.91 15.05
C ILE A 390 4.92 28.99 14.23
N ASN A 391 6.16 29.42 13.95
CA ASN A 391 7.21 28.72 13.21
C ASN A 391 8.43 28.43 14.12
N GLU A 392 9.58 28.10 13.51
CA GLU A 392 10.85 27.76 14.21
C GLU A 392 10.72 26.62 15.25
N THR A 393 9.67 25.81 15.10
CA THR A 393 9.42 24.53 15.75
C THR A 393 9.60 24.53 17.27
N GLY A 394 8.60 25.09 17.96
CA GLY A 394 8.40 24.89 19.40
C GLY A 394 7.72 23.56 19.72
N GLN A 395 7.42 23.36 21.00
CA GLN A 395 6.55 22.27 21.50
C GLN A 395 5.28 22.87 22.13
N LEU A 396 4.21 22.09 22.22
CA LEU A 396 3.00 22.51 22.94
C LEU A 396 3.29 22.59 24.46
N LEU A 397 2.84 23.65 25.12
CA LEU A 397 2.88 23.77 26.58
C LEU A 397 1.99 22.70 27.24
N THR A 398 2.42 22.15 28.38
CA THR A 398 1.71 21.05 29.06
C THR A 398 0.30 21.47 29.49
N GLU A 399 0.16 22.70 29.98
CA GLU A 399 -1.10 23.34 30.33
C GLU A 399 -2.02 23.57 29.12
N MET A 400 -1.48 23.59 27.90
CA MET A 400 -2.23 23.81 26.65
C MET A 400 -2.68 22.52 25.97
N ARG A 401 -2.32 21.35 26.52
CA ARG A 401 -2.75 20.02 26.02
C ARG A 401 -4.26 19.92 25.85
N ARG A 402 -5.03 20.43 26.82
CA ARG A 402 -6.50 20.40 26.75
C ARG A 402 -7.06 21.47 25.79
N PRO A 403 -6.71 22.77 25.90
CA PRO A 403 -7.10 23.80 24.92
C PRO A 403 -6.80 23.43 23.47
N TRP A 404 -5.65 22.80 23.17
CA TRP A 404 -5.31 22.38 21.82
C TRP A 404 -6.18 21.22 21.31
N ALA A 405 -6.56 20.27 22.17
CA ALA A 405 -7.53 19.24 21.82
C ALA A 405 -8.92 19.85 21.53
N ASP A 406 -9.36 20.80 22.35
CA ASP A 406 -10.63 21.50 22.15
C ASP A 406 -10.62 22.42 20.91
N TYR A 407 -9.46 22.95 20.52
CA TYR A 407 -9.28 23.72 19.28
C TYR A 407 -9.52 22.85 18.04
N LEU A 408 -8.98 21.62 18.00
CA LEU A 408 -9.22 20.69 16.91
C LEU A 408 -10.69 20.21 16.87
N VAL A 409 -11.30 19.98 18.04
CA VAL A 409 -12.75 19.71 18.15
C VAL A 409 -13.57 20.89 17.64
N ARG A 410 -13.15 22.13 17.91
CA ARG A 410 -13.87 23.34 17.47
C ARG A 410 -13.75 23.54 15.96
N PHE A 411 -12.57 23.31 15.38
CA PHE A 411 -12.38 23.29 13.92
C PHE A 411 -13.36 22.35 13.24
N VAL A 412 -13.43 21.07 13.67
CA VAL A 412 -14.37 20.09 13.09
C VAL A 412 -15.79 20.62 13.17
N LYS A 413 -16.23 21.10 14.34
CA LYS A 413 -17.60 21.62 14.52
C LYS A 413 -17.93 22.82 13.64
N GLU A 414 -17.01 23.75 13.42
CA GLU A 414 -17.26 24.91 12.55
C GLU A 414 -17.26 24.53 11.06
N TYR A 415 -16.38 23.61 10.61
CA TYR A 415 -16.41 23.08 9.24
C TYR A 415 -17.70 22.27 8.96
N GLU A 416 -18.14 21.42 9.90
CA GLU A 416 -19.39 20.66 9.76
C GLU A 416 -20.62 21.57 9.79
N LYS A 417 -20.59 22.63 10.60
CA LYS A 417 -21.63 23.69 10.61
C LYS A 417 -21.65 24.50 9.32
N ALA A 418 -20.51 24.66 8.64
CA ALA A 418 -20.45 25.21 7.28
C ALA A 418 -20.97 24.21 6.22
N GLY A 419 -21.13 22.93 6.56
CA GLY A 419 -21.63 21.88 5.67
C GLY A 419 -20.54 21.00 5.05
N VAL A 420 -19.31 21.05 5.58
CA VAL A 420 -18.19 20.20 5.15
C VAL A 420 -17.92 19.11 6.21
N PRO A 421 -18.33 17.85 5.98
CA PRO A 421 -18.11 16.76 6.94
C PRO A 421 -16.63 16.37 6.99
N ILE A 422 -16.02 16.39 8.18
CA ILE A 422 -14.64 15.93 8.39
C ILE A 422 -14.65 14.41 8.58
N TRP A 423 -14.00 13.70 7.64
CA TRP A 423 -13.85 12.24 7.66
C TRP A 423 -12.70 11.81 8.59
N GLY A 424 -11.61 12.58 8.64
CA GLY A 424 -10.47 12.27 9.48
C GLY A 424 -9.62 13.48 9.85
N LEU A 425 -8.82 13.31 10.90
CA LEU A 425 -7.81 14.24 11.37
C LEU A 425 -6.45 13.56 11.42
N THR A 426 -5.39 14.32 11.21
CA THR A 426 -4.04 13.92 11.65
C THR A 426 -3.69 14.63 12.95
N SER A 427 -2.87 14.01 13.79
CA SER A 427 -2.51 14.57 15.11
C SER A 427 -1.70 15.87 14.99
N GLN A 428 -0.79 15.94 14.01
CA GLN A 428 0.10 17.07 13.72
C GLN A 428 0.85 16.82 12.39
N ASN A 429 0.85 17.79 11.48
CA ASN A 429 1.68 17.76 10.27
C ASN A 429 3.17 17.88 10.63
N HIS A 430 4.01 16.97 10.14
CA HIS A 430 5.46 16.88 10.39
C HIS A 430 5.81 16.93 11.89
N GLY A 431 5.01 16.27 12.73
CA GLY A 431 5.06 16.42 14.18
C GLY A 431 6.31 15.89 14.88
N PHE A 432 7.16 15.12 14.18
CA PHE A 432 8.39 14.54 14.73
C PHE A 432 9.65 15.19 14.17
N SER A 433 9.52 16.11 13.20
CA SER A 433 10.63 16.98 12.83
C SER A 433 10.98 17.95 13.97
N HIS A 434 12.27 18.02 14.28
CA HIS A 434 12.85 19.02 15.20
C HIS A 434 13.64 20.10 14.46
N GLU A 435 13.60 20.09 13.13
CA GLU A 435 14.26 21.11 12.31
C GLU A 435 13.51 22.44 12.41
N LYS A 436 14.25 23.55 12.42
CA LYS A 436 13.67 24.89 12.50
C LYS A 436 13.23 25.37 11.13
N THR A 437 11.97 25.13 10.81
CA THR A 437 11.35 25.60 9.57
C THR A 437 11.00 27.09 9.64
N SER A 438 11.00 27.76 8.49
CA SER A 438 10.51 29.15 8.36
C SER A 438 8.99 29.24 8.41
N TRP A 439 8.29 28.16 8.03
CA TRP A 439 6.82 28.06 8.03
C TRP A 439 6.23 27.54 9.34
N ASN A 440 4.89 27.56 9.43
CA ASN A 440 4.10 27.05 10.55
C ASN A 440 4.54 25.63 10.96
N SER A 441 4.95 25.42 12.21
CA SER A 441 5.47 24.13 12.68
C SER A 441 5.40 23.94 14.19
N MET A 442 5.05 22.73 14.63
CA MET A 442 5.06 22.33 16.05
C MET A 442 5.53 20.89 16.19
N SER A 443 6.53 20.67 17.05
CA SER A 443 7.09 19.35 17.32
C SER A 443 6.55 18.72 18.59
N TRP A 444 6.65 17.40 18.65
CA TRP A 444 6.25 16.56 19.78
C TRP A 444 7.36 15.55 20.09
N SER A 445 7.47 15.15 21.36
CA SER A 445 8.08 13.85 21.65
C SER A 445 7.03 12.74 21.46
N PRO A 446 7.43 11.49 21.13
CA PRO A 446 6.49 10.38 21.03
C PRO A 446 5.70 10.14 22.32
N ASN A 447 6.32 10.34 23.49
CA ASN A 447 5.64 10.23 24.77
C ASN A 447 4.60 11.34 24.96
N ASP A 448 4.93 12.59 24.62
CA ASP A 448 4.00 13.71 24.77
C ASP A 448 2.81 13.60 23.83
N MET A 449 3.02 13.14 22.59
CA MET A 449 1.91 12.90 21.65
C MET A 449 1.05 11.73 22.11
N ARG A 450 1.63 10.62 22.60
CA ARG A 450 0.89 9.50 23.19
C ARG A 450 -0.01 9.97 24.33
N ASP A 451 0.56 10.65 25.32
CA ASP A 451 -0.15 11.10 26.52
C ASP A 451 -1.20 12.17 26.16
N TRP A 452 -0.92 13.04 25.20
CA TRP A 452 -1.89 14.00 24.69
C TRP A 452 -3.07 13.32 23.95
N ILE A 453 -2.82 12.32 23.10
CA ILE A 453 -3.90 11.56 22.43
C ILE A 453 -4.77 10.83 23.45
N LYS A 454 -4.12 10.14 24.39
CA LYS A 454 -4.73 9.34 25.45
C LYS A 454 -5.60 10.16 26.41
N ASP A 455 -5.04 11.24 26.95
CA ASP A 455 -5.63 12.00 28.07
C ASP A 455 -6.43 13.24 27.59
N ASN A 456 -6.23 13.70 26.36
CA ASN A 456 -6.83 14.94 25.85
C ASN A 456 -7.57 14.76 24.52
N LEU A 457 -6.89 14.49 23.40
CA LEU A 457 -7.51 14.54 22.06
C LEU A 457 -8.60 13.48 21.87
N GLY A 458 -8.29 12.21 22.14
CA GLY A 458 -9.26 11.11 22.05
C GLY A 458 -10.49 11.34 22.95
N PRO A 459 -10.32 11.61 24.25
CA PRO A 459 -11.41 11.97 25.14
C PRO A 459 -12.20 13.22 24.70
N ALA A 460 -11.57 14.24 24.13
CA ALA A 460 -12.24 15.45 23.66
C ALA A 460 -13.10 15.19 22.42
N LEU A 461 -12.60 14.40 21.45
CA LEU A 461 -13.37 13.96 20.29
C LEU A 461 -14.59 13.13 20.72
N HIS A 462 -14.41 12.17 21.64
CA HIS A 462 -15.51 11.36 22.16
C HIS A 462 -16.54 12.19 22.94
N ALA A 463 -16.10 13.05 23.86
CA ALA A 463 -16.99 13.94 24.61
C ALA A 463 -17.76 14.93 23.70
N ALA A 464 -17.26 15.18 22.49
CA ALA A 464 -17.90 16.02 21.48
C ALA A 464 -18.86 15.26 20.54
N GLY A 465 -18.99 13.93 20.64
CA GLY A 465 -19.76 13.11 19.70
C GLY A 465 -19.08 12.96 18.32
N LEU A 466 -17.74 12.99 18.30
CA LEU A 466 -16.91 12.92 17.10
C LEU A 466 -16.14 11.59 16.99
N GLU A 467 -16.59 10.51 17.64
CA GLU A 467 -15.95 9.17 17.60
C GLU A 467 -15.82 8.60 16.18
N ARG A 468 -16.64 9.08 15.24
CA ARG A 468 -16.59 8.70 13.81
C ARG A 468 -15.40 9.30 13.06
N VAL A 469 -14.80 10.38 13.58
CA VAL A 469 -13.73 11.12 12.91
C VAL A 469 -12.45 10.32 13.10
N LYS A 470 -11.93 9.76 12.01
CA LYS A 470 -10.74 8.91 12.05
C LYS A 470 -9.51 9.72 12.48
N LEU A 471 -8.81 9.30 13.52
CA LEU A 471 -7.54 9.90 13.92
C LEU A 471 -6.36 9.10 13.36
N TYR A 472 -5.53 9.76 12.55
CA TYR A 472 -4.24 9.22 12.10
C TYR A 472 -3.10 9.91 12.85
N ILE A 473 -2.03 9.17 13.12
CA ILE A 473 -0.78 9.72 13.69
C ILE A 473 0.37 9.54 12.69
N GLY A 474 1.46 10.26 12.88
CA GLY A 474 2.57 10.29 11.92
C GLY A 474 2.49 11.56 11.12
N ASP A 475 1.91 11.49 9.92
CA ASP A 475 1.71 12.64 9.02
C ASP A 475 3.04 13.38 8.79
N ASP A 476 4.07 12.56 8.55
CA ASP A 476 5.50 12.86 8.54
C ASP A 476 6.21 11.72 7.74
N VAL A 477 7.53 11.81 7.58
CA VAL A 477 8.33 10.86 6.80
C VAL A 477 8.30 9.43 7.34
N ARG A 478 8.35 8.44 6.43
CA ARG A 478 8.22 7.00 6.74
C ARG A 478 9.30 6.39 7.66
N ASP A 479 10.42 7.09 7.88
CA ASP A 479 11.50 6.70 8.80
C ASP A 479 11.05 6.63 10.29
N ASN A 480 9.96 7.31 10.63
CA ASN A 480 9.47 7.43 12.01
C ASN A 480 8.72 6.19 12.54
N VAL A 481 8.46 5.17 11.72
CA VAL A 481 7.71 3.95 12.09
C VAL A 481 8.33 3.24 13.29
N ASP A 482 9.59 2.83 13.16
CA ASP A 482 10.27 1.98 14.14
C ASP A 482 10.58 2.71 15.46
N ASN A 483 10.59 4.04 15.41
CA ASN A 483 10.90 4.91 16.53
C ASN A 483 9.62 5.49 17.15
N SER A 484 9.07 6.53 16.53
CA SER A 484 8.04 7.40 17.11
C SER A 484 6.67 6.75 17.13
N TYR A 485 6.25 6.15 16.01
CA TYR A 485 4.87 5.66 15.85
C TYR A 485 4.65 4.39 16.69
N ARG A 486 5.65 3.50 16.68
CA ARG A 486 5.69 2.31 17.53
C ARG A 486 5.54 2.65 19.02
N GLN A 487 6.21 3.70 19.52
CA GLN A 487 6.11 4.12 20.93
C GLN A 487 4.70 4.59 21.34
N ILE A 488 3.96 5.20 20.42
CA ILE A 488 2.58 5.65 20.67
C ILE A 488 1.61 4.47 20.65
N LEU A 489 1.73 3.59 19.65
CA LEU A 489 0.80 2.48 19.44
C LEU A 489 0.95 1.31 20.44
N HIS A 490 2.09 1.19 21.14
CA HIS A 490 2.24 0.22 22.23
C HIS A 490 1.49 0.57 23.52
N ASP A 491 0.97 1.80 23.68
CA ASP A 491 0.02 2.10 24.76
C ASP A 491 -1.43 1.89 24.26
N PRO A 492 -2.14 0.84 24.74
CA PRO A 492 -3.51 0.56 24.29
C PRO A 492 -4.50 1.67 24.65
N GLU A 493 -4.18 2.53 25.63
CA GLU A 493 -5.03 3.67 26.01
C GLU A 493 -4.94 4.84 25.03
N ALA A 494 -3.83 4.96 24.29
CA ALA A 494 -3.70 5.86 23.14
C ALA A 494 -4.18 5.17 21.85
N ALA A 495 -3.71 3.94 21.59
CA ALA A 495 -3.95 3.19 20.35
C ALA A 495 -5.42 2.87 20.08
N ARG A 496 -6.29 2.87 21.11
CA ARG A 496 -7.76 2.75 20.96
C ARG A 496 -8.41 3.93 20.22
N TYR A 497 -7.79 5.11 20.23
CA TYR A 497 -8.27 6.28 19.51
C TYR A 497 -7.67 6.40 18.11
N VAL A 498 -6.54 5.72 17.85
CA VAL A 498 -5.81 5.80 16.58
C VAL A 498 -6.38 4.80 15.57
N THR A 499 -6.85 5.32 14.44
CA THR A 499 -7.32 4.56 13.29
C THR A 499 -6.16 4.03 12.44
N GLY A 500 -5.09 4.82 12.30
CA GLY A 500 -4.02 4.51 11.36
C GLY A 500 -2.77 5.36 11.50
N LEU A 501 -1.80 5.06 10.64
CA LEU A 501 -0.58 5.82 10.44
C LEU A 501 -0.68 6.61 9.13
N ALA A 502 -0.18 7.84 9.15
CA ALA A 502 -0.11 8.76 8.01
C ALA A 502 1.36 8.96 7.60
N PHE A 503 1.65 9.02 6.29
CA PHE A 503 3.02 9.02 5.73
C PHE A 503 3.20 10.02 4.60
N HIS A 504 4.40 10.62 4.53
CA HIS A 504 4.79 11.64 3.55
C HIS A 504 6.05 11.25 2.76
N TRP A 505 6.19 11.77 1.53
CA TRP A 505 7.16 11.29 0.53
C TRP A 505 8.65 11.64 0.73
N TYR A 506 8.95 12.63 1.58
CA TYR A 506 10.18 13.42 1.43
C TYR A 506 11.49 12.64 1.68
N HIS A 507 11.44 11.49 2.34
CA HIS A 507 12.60 10.62 2.58
C HIS A 507 12.58 9.29 1.80
N ASP A 508 11.63 9.08 0.88
CA ASP A 508 11.41 7.77 0.24
C ASP A 508 12.58 7.31 -0.64
N GLN A 509 13.42 8.22 -1.13
CA GLN A 509 14.67 7.88 -1.82
C GLN A 509 15.75 7.29 -0.89
N SER A 510 15.62 7.47 0.43
CA SER A 510 16.59 7.03 1.44
C SER A 510 16.07 5.92 2.37
N VAL A 511 14.74 5.76 2.47
CA VAL A 511 14.07 4.79 3.35
C VAL A 511 13.29 3.80 2.49
N SER A 512 13.50 2.49 2.68
CA SER A 512 12.80 1.44 1.93
C SER A 512 11.28 1.44 2.22
N PRO A 513 10.41 1.16 1.24
CA PRO A 513 8.97 1.02 1.49
C PRO A 513 8.63 -0.20 2.37
N ASP A 514 9.56 -1.16 2.53
CA ASP A 514 9.45 -2.29 3.47
C ASP A 514 9.12 -1.85 4.91
N VAL A 515 9.41 -0.58 5.27
CA VAL A 515 9.04 0.00 6.56
C VAL A 515 7.51 0.05 6.77
N LEU A 516 6.74 0.17 5.68
CA LEU A 516 5.27 0.11 5.70
C LEU A 516 4.78 -1.33 5.87
N ASP A 517 5.44 -2.32 5.27
CA ASP A 517 5.18 -3.74 5.57
C ASP A 517 5.46 -4.05 7.03
N HIS A 518 6.55 -3.53 7.59
CA HIS A 518 6.85 -3.68 9.02
C HIS A 518 5.79 -3.00 9.89
N ALA A 519 5.32 -1.81 9.52
CA ALA A 519 4.21 -1.14 10.20
C ALA A 519 2.93 -1.99 10.18
N HIS A 520 2.56 -2.55 9.02
CA HIS A 520 1.39 -3.43 8.88
C HIS A 520 1.55 -4.73 9.69
N LEU A 521 2.74 -5.34 9.72
CA LEU A 521 3.02 -6.54 10.49
C LEU A 521 3.00 -6.30 12.00
N LEU A 522 3.43 -5.13 12.48
CA LEU A 522 3.36 -4.75 13.90
C LEU A 522 1.94 -4.36 14.33
N PHE A 523 1.20 -3.70 13.45
CA PHE A 523 -0.09 -3.08 13.76
C PHE A 523 -1.15 -3.41 12.68
N PRO A 524 -1.52 -4.69 12.52
CA PRO A 524 -2.35 -5.16 11.39
C PRO A 524 -3.82 -4.69 11.44
N ASP A 525 -4.28 -4.11 12.55
CA ASP A 525 -5.57 -3.42 12.66
C ASP A 525 -5.52 -1.94 12.26
N LYS A 526 -4.32 -1.38 12.04
CA LYS A 526 -4.12 0.04 11.73
C LYS A 526 -4.03 0.25 10.22
N ASP A 527 -4.78 1.25 9.77
CA ASP A 527 -4.79 1.73 8.39
C ASP A 527 -3.47 2.45 8.08
N LEU A 528 -2.90 2.27 6.89
CA LEU A 528 -1.71 3.02 6.44
C LEU A 528 -2.15 3.97 5.32
N LEU A 529 -2.00 5.28 5.51
CA LEU A 529 -2.47 6.29 4.56
C LEU A 529 -1.34 7.21 4.14
N TYR A 530 -1.19 7.45 2.85
CA TYR A 530 -0.23 8.43 2.35
C TYR A 530 -0.93 9.78 2.21
N THR A 531 -0.51 10.76 3.02
CA THR A 531 -1.27 12.00 3.25
C THR A 531 -0.70 13.23 2.59
N GLU A 532 0.54 13.16 2.08
CA GLU A 532 1.19 14.26 1.38
C GLU A 532 2.35 13.78 0.50
N ALA A 533 2.39 14.26 -0.75
CA ALA A 533 3.53 14.13 -1.64
C ALA A 533 3.61 15.33 -2.59
N CYS A 534 4.81 15.85 -2.84
CA CYS A 534 5.04 16.84 -3.90
C CYS A 534 6.43 16.71 -4.52
N ILE A 535 6.64 17.25 -5.73
CA ILE A 535 8.00 17.34 -6.28
C ILE A 535 8.72 18.49 -5.59
N GLU A 536 9.60 18.17 -4.65
CA GLU A 536 10.50 19.16 -4.06
C GLU A 536 11.49 19.72 -5.09
N SER A 537 11.86 20.99 -4.89
CA SER A 537 12.96 21.66 -5.60
C SER A 537 14.36 21.11 -5.22
N GLY A 538 14.44 20.11 -4.33
CA GLY A 538 15.66 19.37 -3.98
C GLY A 538 16.77 20.22 -3.33
N GLY A 539 16.44 21.40 -2.80
CA GLY A 539 17.41 22.32 -2.16
C GLY A 539 18.48 22.92 -3.08
N VAL A 540 18.48 22.60 -4.38
CA VAL A 540 19.45 23.14 -5.33
C VAL A 540 18.91 24.42 -5.95
N ALA A 541 19.63 25.53 -5.78
CA ALA A 541 19.25 26.87 -6.28
C ALA A 541 19.13 27.01 -7.82
N SER A 542 19.23 25.91 -8.57
CA SER A 542 19.00 25.84 -10.02
C SER A 542 17.76 25.01 -10.41
N HIS A 543 17.05 24.42 -9.45
CA HIS A 543 15.83 23.65 -9.75
C HIS A 543 14.66 24.63 -9.94
N GLN A 544 13.90 24.45 -11.03
CA GLN A 544 12.64 25.18 -11.21
C GLN A 544 11.54 24.47 -10.42
N PRO A 545 10.76 25.17 -9.55
CA PRO A 545 9.66 24.57 -8.81
C PRO A 545 8.66 23.88 -9.75
N VAL A 546 8.21 24.59 -10.78
CA VAL A 546 7.32 24.08 -11.82
C VAL A 546 8.10 23.76 -13.09
N VAL A 547 7.86 22.58 -13.67
CA VAL A 547 8.36 22.21 -15.00
C VAL A 547 7.18 21.75 -15.86
N LEU A 548 6.68 22.65 -16.70
CA LEU A 548 5.54 22.38 -17.57
C LEU A 548 5.89 21.26 -18.56
N GLY A 549 5.26 20.10 -18.41
CA GLY A 549 5.40 18.97 -19.31
C GLY A 549 6.43 17.93 -18.90
N SER A 550 6.88 17.92 -17.64
CA SER A 550 7.80 16.87 -17.17
C SER A 550 7.11 15.51 -17.06
N TRP A 551 7.44 14.59 -17.98
CA TRP A 551 7.09 13.17 -17.84
C TRP A 551 7.90 12.52 -16.72
N ALA A 552 9.15 12.92 -16.51
CA ALA A 552 9.98 12.37 -15.43
C ALA A 552 9.32 12.54 -14.04
N ARG A 553 8.74 13.71 -13.75
CA ARG A 553 7.98 13.96 -12.50
C ARG A 553 6.73 13.08 -12.39
N ALA A 554 6.03 12.87 -13.50
CA ALA A 554 4.87 11.97 -13.55
C ALA A 554 5.26 10.49 -13.40
N GLU A 555 6.37 10.06 -13.97
CA GLU A 555 6.91 8.70 -13.83
C GLU A 555 7.33 8.42 -12.38
N SER A 556 7.87 9.42 -11.66
CA SER A 556 8.12 9.35 -10.21
C SER A 556 6.84 9.17 -9.40
N TYR A 557 5.77 9.94 -9.69
CA TYR A 557 4.47 9.75 -9.02
C TYR A 557 3.89 8.35 -9.31
N ALA A 558 3.92 7.92 -10.57
CA ALA A 558 3.40 6.61 -10.97
C ALA A 558 4.14 5.47 -10.25
N GLN A 559 5.46 5.56 -10.15
CA GLN A 559 6.26 4.58 -9.42
C GLN A 559 5.92 4.61 -7.92
N ASN A 560 5.96 5.78 -7.28
CA ASN A 560 5.75 5.92 -5.83
C ASN A 560 4.34 5.43 -5.42
N ILE A 561 3.29 5.82 -6.15
CA ILE A 561 1.93 5.31 -5.89
C ILE A 561 1.87 3.78 -6.03
N ILE A 562 2.52 3.19 -7.06
CA ILE A 562 2.59 1.73 -7.24
C ILE A 562 3.38 1.06 -6.11
N GLU A 563 4.44 1.69 -5.62
CA GLU A 563 5.27 1.22 -4.51
C GLU A 563 4.43 1.21 -3.22
N ASP A 564 3.88 2.36 -2.82
CA ASP A 564 3.14 2.53 -1.56
C ASP A 564 1.91 1.60 -1.48
N VAL A 565 1.11 1.48 -2.54
CA VAL A 565 -0.07 0.58 -2.54
C VAL A 565 0.31 -0.91 -2.59
N ASN A 566 1.56 -1.23 -2.96
CA ASN A 566 2.10 -2.58 -2.81
C ASN A 566 2.56 -2.86 -1.37
N HIS A 567 2.98 -1.83 -0.63
CA HIS A 567 3.36 -1.90 0.79
C HIS A 567 2.23 -1.35 1.70
N PHE A 568 1.02 -1.87 1.48
CA PHE A 568 -0.19 -1.67 2.30
C PHE A 568 -0.78 -0.26 2.42
N ALA A 569 -0.28 0.77 1.70
CA ALA A 569 -0.96 2.08 1.69
C ALA A 569 -2.36 1.98 1.09
N SER A 570 -3.38 2.42 1.82
CA SER A 570 -4.78 2.35 1.43
C SER A 570 -5.26 3.55 0.62
N GLY A 571 -4.50 4.64 0.59
CA GLY A 571 -4.85 5.83 -0.18
C GLY A 571 -3.67 6.79 -0.27
N TRP A 572 -3.75 7.71 -1.21
CA TRP A 572 -2.64 8.59 -1.55
C TRP A 572 -3.14 9.99 -1.91
N ILE A 573 -2.60 11.00 -1.25
CA ILE A 573 -3.01 12.41 -1.36
C ILE A 573 -1.85 13.24 -1.91
N ASP A 574 -2.06 13.79 -3.11
CA ASP A 574 -1.21 14.82 -3.72
C ASP A 574 -1.21 16.12 -2.89
N TRP A 575 -0.18 16.94 -3.05
CA TRP A 575 -0.10 18.18 -2.30
C TRP A 575 -1.04 19.28 -2.80
N ASN A 576 -0.56 20.28 -3.51
CA ASN A 576 -1.39 21.39 -3.94
C ASN A 576 -2.21 21.00 -5.17
N LEU A 577 -3.54 21.00 -5.07
CA LEU A 577 -4.44 20.73 -6.21
C LEU A 577 -4.16 21.65 -7.41
N ALA A 578 -3.71 22.89 -7.17
CA ALA A 578 -3.19 23.76 -8.21
C ALA A 578 -2.16 24.74 -7.65
N LEU A 579 -1.25 25.24 -8.49
CA LEU A 579 -0.32 26.32 -8.18
C LEU A 579 -0.20 27.29 -9.36
N ASP A 580 0.43 28.44 -9.14
CA ASP A 580 0.82 29.36 -10.22
C ASP A 580 2.12 28.87 -10.94
N PRO A 581 2.60 29.52 -12.01
CA PRO A 581 3.80 29.07 -12.73
C PRO A 581 5.11 29.27 -11.96
N ALA A 582 5.08 29.94 -10.80
CA ALA A 582 6.22 30.03 -9.89
C ALA A 582 6.24 28.88 -8.87
N GLY A 583 5.17 28.10 -8.76
CA GLY A 583 5.01 27.04 -7.76
C GLY A 583 4.43 27.54 -6.43
N GLY A 584 3.66 28.63 -6.47
CA GLY A 584 3.13 29.31 -5.30
C GLY A 584 1.65 29.71 -5.41
N PRO A 585 1.21 30.67 -4.56
CA PRO A 585 2.02 31.41 -3.58
C PRO A 585 2.54 30.53 -2.43
N ASN A 586 3.62 30.94 -1.76
CA ASN A 586 4.11 30.30 -0.53
C ASN A 586 4.80 31.37 0.33
N TRP A 587 4.30 31.67 1.52
CA TRP A 587 4.83 32.78 2.33
C TRP A 587 6.24 32.51 2.89
N ALA A 588 6.67 31.26 2.89
CA ALA A 588 7.94 30.81 3.42
C ALA A 588 9.04 30.58 2.36
N GLY A 589 8.70 30.75 1.06
CA GLY A 589 9.64 30.53 -0.06
C GLY A 589 9.96 29.05 -0.30
N ASN A 590 8.96 28.18 -0.13
CA ASN A 590 9.06 26.73 -0.31
C ASN A 590 8.24 26.27 -1.54
N GLU A 591 8.52 26.83 -2.72
CA GLU A 591 7.76 26.55 -3.95
C GLU A 591 8.02 25.14 -4.53
N VAL A 592 6.97 24.52 -5.09
CA VAL A 592 6.95 23.14 -5.63
C VAL A 592 6.11 23.03 -6.92
N ASP A 593 6.08 21.85 -7.56
CA ASP A 593 5.17 21.57 -8.70
C ASP A 593 3.78 21.10 -8.22
N ALA A 594 2.78 21.17 -9.11
CA ALA A 594 1.42 20.67 -8.87
C ALA A 594 0.84 20.01 -10.14
N PRO A 595 -0.16 19.12 -10.06
CA PRO A 595 -0.73 18.48 -11.25
C PRO A 595 -1.48 19.44 -12.17
N ILE A 596 -1.97 20.57 -11.64
CA ILE A 596 -2.49 21.68 -12.43
C ILE A 596 -1.73 22.96 -12.13
N ILE A 597 -1.27 23.63 -13.18
CA ILE A 597 -0.66 24.96 -13.10
C ILE A 597 -1.59 25.99 -13.73
N ILE A 598 -1.93 27.04 -13.00
CA ILE A 598 -2.87 28.09 -13.41
C ILE A 598 -2.08 29.28 -13.96
N ASN A 599 -2.49 29.81 -15.11
CA ASN A 599 -1.94 31.03 -15.69
C ASN A 599 -3.00 32.15 -15.68
N PRO A 600 -3.06 32.96 -14.60
CA PRO A 600 -4.13 33.96 -14.43
C PRO A 600 -4.11 35.07 -15.48
N GLU A 601 -2.94 35.39 -16.05
CA GLU A 601 -2.82 36.46 -17.07
C GLU A 601 -3.60 36.17 -18.36
N LYS A 602 -3.90 34.90 -18.61
CA LYS A 602 -4.59 34.44 -19.84
C LYS A 602 -5.90 33.71 -19.58
N ASP A 603 -6.31 33.58 -18.32
CA ASP A 603 -7.47 32.77 -17.93
C ASP A 603 -7.40 31.32 -18.48
N GLU A 604 -6.19 30.73 -18.43
CA GLU A 604 -5.92 29.34 -18.84
C GLU A 604 -5.30 28.55 -17.68
N PHE A 605 -5.51 27.24 -17.64
CA PHE A 605 -4.77 26.31 -16.78
C PHE A 605 -4.19 25.15 -17.58
N TYR A 606 -3.24 24.47 -16.96
CA TYR A 606 -2.35 23.50 -17.59
C TYR A 606 -2.44 22.16 -16.86
N LYS A 607 -3.01 21.14 -17.50
CA LYS A 607 -3.02 19.75 -16.98
C LYS A 607 -1.65 19.12 -17.23
N GLN A 608 -0.81 19.06 -16.20
CA GLN A 608 0.53 18.46 -16.23
C GLN A 608 0.45 16.94 -16.49
N PRO A 609 1.53 16.29 -16.94
CA PRO A 609 1.60 14.82 -17.00
C PRO A 609 1.22 14.14 -15.67
N ILE A 610 1.53 14.77 -14.53
CA ILE A 610 1.18 14.32 -13.17
C ILE A 610 -0.35 14.15 -13.00
N PHE A 611 -1.16 15.09 -13.52
CA PHE A 611 -2.63 15.03 -13.44
C PHE A 611 -3.17 13.73 -14.06
N TYR A 612 -2.59 13.30 -15.18
CA TYR A 612 -3.00 12.07 -15.84
C TYR A 612 -2.56 10.83 -15.08
N VAL A 613 -1.35 10.84 -14.52
CA VAL A 613 -0.86 9.76 -13.64
C VAL A 613 -1.78 9.60 -12.42
N MET A 614 -2.10 10.68 -11.72
CA MET A 614 -3.07 10.64 -10.62
C MET A 614 -4.43 10.10 -11.07
N GLY A 615 -4.86 10.49 -12.27
CA GLY A 615 -6.06 9.97 -12.92
C GLY A 615 -6.06 8.45 -13.10
N HIS A 616 -4.94 7.85 -13.53
CA HIS A 616 -4.85 6.40 -13.76
C HIS A 616 -5.20 5.61 -12.49
N PHE A 617 -4.90 6.13 -11.30
CA PHE A 617 -5.32 5.51 -10.03
C PHE A 617 -6.72 5.95 -9.61
N SER A 618 -6.94 7.24 -9.39
CA SER A 618 -8.21 7.80 -8.88
C SER A 618 -9.45 7.40 -9.69
N LYS A 619 -9.36 7.46 -11.03
CA LYS A 619 -10.50 7.20 -11.91
C LYS A 619 -10.97 5.75 -11.86
N PHE A 620 -10.01 4.82 -11.82
CA PHE A 620 -10.23 3.39 -12.00
C PHE A 620 -10.20 2.59 -10.69
N VAL A 621 -9.70 3.17 -9.59
CA VAL A 621 -9.57 2.51 -8.28
C VAL A 621 -10.33 3.33 -7.21
N PRO A 622 -11.67 3.30 -7.21
CA PRO A 622 -12.50 3.91 -6.17
C PRO A 622 -12.20 3.40 -4.77
N ALA A 623 -12.66 4.17 -3.78
CA ALA A 623 -12.77 3.69 -2.41
C ALA A 623 -13.59 2.38 -2.36
N GLY A 624 -13.08 1.41 -1.59
CA GLY A 624 -13.67 0.08 -1.51
C GLY A 624 -13.17 -0.90 -2.59
N SER A 625 -12.28 -0.50 -3.50
CA SER A 625 -11.44 -1.45 -4.24
C SER A 625 -10.53 -2.21 -3.28
N VAL A 626 -10.07 -3.40 -3.64
CA VAL A 626 -9.17 -4.23 -2.80
C VAL A 626 -7.84 -4.42 -3.52
N SER A 627 -6.72 -4.02 -2.91
CA SER A 627 -5.38 -4.26 -3.45
C SER A 627 -5.10 -5.77 -3.49
N ILE A 628 -4.47 -6.25 -4.57
CA ILE A 628 -3.99 -7.62 -4.75
C ILE A 628 -2.54 -7.59 -5.24
N PRO A 629 -1.70 -8.58 -4.87
CA PRO A 629 -0.32 -8.64 -5.32
C PRO A 629 -0.20 -8.74 -6.84
N SER A 630 0.75 -7.99 -7.39
CA SER A 630 1.23 -8.10 -8.76
C SER A 630 2.74 -7.89 -8.79
N TRP A 631 3.46 -8.61 -9.64
CA TRP A 631 4.92 -8.47 -9.76
C TRP A 631 5.41 -8.73 -11.19
N VAL A 632 6.64 -8.30 -11.48
CA VAL A 632 7.30 -8.47 -12.77
C VAL A 632 8.43 -9.49 -12.63
N ARG A 633 8.45 -10.51 -13.50
CA ARG A 633 9.55 -11.49 -13.59
C ARG A 633 10.61 -11.09 -14.63
N GLY A 634 11.75 -11.77 -14.56
CA GLY A 634 12.79 -11.72 -15.58
C GLY A 634 13.64 -10.45 -15.56
N ASN A 635 14.41 -10.23 -16.62
CA ASN A 635 15.36 -9.13 -16.74
C ASN A 635 14.72 -7.72 -16.83
N THR A 636 13.38 -7.63 -16.83
CA THR A 636 12.63 -6.36 -16.85
C THR A 636 12.14 -5.90 -15.47
N ALA A 637 12.38 -6.68 -14.42
CA ALA A 637 12.14 -6.27 -13.03
C ALA A 637 12.97 -5.01 -12.69
N GLY A 638 12.29 -3.87 -12.49
CA GLY A 638 12.89 -2.54 -12.30
C GLY A 638 12.78 -1.59 -13.50
N LEU A 639 12.38 -2.07 -14.67
CA LEU A 639 11.90 -1.24 -15.79
C LEU A 639 10.38 -1.21 -15.89
N PHE A 640 9.70 -2.18 -15.28
CA PHE A 640 8.25 -2.22 -15.15
C PHE A 640 7.85 -2.21 -13.68
N HIS A 641 6.77 -1.48 -13.37
CA HIS A 641 6.13 -1.47 -12.06
C HIS A 641 4.64 -1.75 -12.23
N THR A 642 4.06 -2.53 -11.31
CA THR A 642 2.66 -2.96 -11.39
C THR A 642 1.94 -2.87 -10.06
N ALA A 643 0.68 -2.45 -10.09
CA ALA A 643 -0.24 -2.54 -8.96
C ALA A 643 -1.59 -3.06 -9.47
N ALA A 644 -2.17 -4.05 -8.80
CA ALA A 644 -3.43 -4.66 -9.19
C ALA A 644 -4.50 -4.52 -8.09
N PHE A 645 -5.76 -4.40 -8.51
CA PHE A 645 -6.89 -4.18 -7.62
C PHE A 645 -8.12 -4.95 -8.10
N VAL A 646 -8.92 -5.50 -7.19
CA VAL A 646 -10.29 -5.92 -7.50
C VAL A 646 -11.21 -4.73 -7.29
N HIS A 647 -11.85 -4.28 -8.37
CA HIS A 647 -12.82 -3.18 -8.38
C HIS A 647 -14.13 -3.61 -7.69
N PRO A 648 -14.87 -2.72 -6.99
CA PRO A 648 -16.15 -3.05 -6.34
C PRO A 648 -17.14 -3.86 -7.20
N ASP A 649 -17.18 -3.59 -8.50
CA ASP A 649 -18.04 -4.26 -9.48
C ASP A 649 -17.53 -5.65 -9.95
N GLY A 650 -16.48 -6.19 -9.33
CA GLY A 650 -16.00 -7.58 -9.50
C GLY A 650 -14.86 -7.80 -10.50
N TYR A 651 -14.57 -6.83 -11.36
CA TYR A 651 -13.46 -6.90 -12.32
C TYR A 651 -12.11 -6.54 -11.72
N VAL A 652 -11.00 -6.85 -12.41
CA VAL A 652 -9.65 -6.48 -11.99
C VAL A 652 -9.14 -5.27 -12.75
N VAL A 653 -8.47 -4.36 -12.05
CA VAL A 653 -7.75 -3.21 -12.59
C VAL A 653 -6.26 -3.45 -12.40
N LEU A 654 -5.49 -3.49 -13.49
CA LEU A 654 -4.03 -3.59 -13.45
C LEU A 654 -3.41 -2.27 -13.94
N GLN A 655 -2.61 -1.65 -13.09
CA GLN A 655 -1.74 -0.53 -13.45
C GLN A 655 -0.40 -1.09 -13.91
N LEU A 656 0.08 -0.63 -15.06
CA LEU A 656 1.31 -1.09 -15.71
C LEU A 656 2.14 0.12 -16.15
N LEU A 657 3.18 0.44 -15.38
CA LEU A 657 4.15 1.48 -15.72
C LEU A 657 5.31 0.86 -16.52
N ASN A 658 5.48 1.27 -17.77
CA ASN A 658 6.66 0.97 -18.59
C ASN A 658 7.64 2.15 -18.54
N LYS A 659 8.78 1.97 -17.85
CA LYS A 659 9.89 2.93 -17.80
C LYS A 659 10.98 2.65 -18.84
N ASN A 660 10.79 1.68 -19.72
CA ASN A 660 11.70 1.42 -20.84
C ASN A 660 11.58 2.53 -21.91
N ASP A 661 12.67 2.81 -22.61
CA ASP A 661 12.68 3.74 -23.76
C ASP A 661 12.29 3.04 -25.08
N THR A 662 11.98 1.74 -25.04
CA THR A 662 11.45 0.97 -26.18
C THR A 662 10.06 0.40 -25.91
N GLU A 663 9.29 0.20 -26.99
CA GLU A 663 8.08 -0.64 -26.94
C GLU A 663 8.44 -2.05 -26.47
N THR A 664 7.57 -2.65 -25.66
CA THR A 664 7.84 -3.94 -25.00
C THR A 664 6.60 -4.83 -25.07
N GLU A 665 6.79 -6.10 -25.40
CA GLU A 665 5.74 -7.11 -25.31
C GLU A 665 5.53 -7.49 -23.84
N VAL A 666 4.28 -7.55 -23.37
CA VAL A 666 3.97 -7.86 -21.97
C VAL A 666 3.04 -9.06 -21.90
N ARG A 667 3.54 -10.18 -21.38
CA ARG A 667 2.70 -11.32 -20.97
C ARG A 667 2.11 -11.03 -19.60
N VAL A 668 0.80 -11.24 -19.45
CA VAL A 668 0.10 -11.20 -18.16
C VAL A 668 -0.32 -12.63 -17.81
N GLU A 669 0.15 -13.12 -16.66
CA GLU A 669 -0.20 -14.42 -16.07
C GLU A 669 -1.07 -14.17 -14.83
N TRP A 670 -2.28 -14.72 -14.79
CA TRP A 670 -3.26 -14.45 -13.74
C TRP A 670 -4.39 -15.48 -13.71
N GLU A 671 -5.15 -15.55 -12.62
CA GLU A 671 -6.19 -16.58 -12.45
C GLU A 671 -7.36 -16.48 -13.46
N GLY A 672 -7.55 -15.34 -14.12
CA GLY A 672 -8.53 -15.15 -15.20
C GLY A 672 -8.10 -15.70 -16.56
N GLY A 673 -6.86 -16.20 -16.69
CA GLY A 673 -6.31 -16.83 -17.89
C GLY A 673 -5.29 -15.95 -18.62
N ASP A 674 -4.10 -16.51 -18.83
CA ASP A 674 -2.94 -15.84 -19.42
C ASP A 674 -3.21 -15.20 -20.78
N PHE A 675 -2.57 -14.05 -21.02
CA PHE A 675 -2.54 -13.42 -22.33
C PHE A 675 -1.27 -12.61 -22.58
N THR A 676 -1.09 -12.10 -23.80
CA THR A 676 0.01 -11.19 -24.16
C THR A 676 -0.52 -9.90 -24.81
N LEU A 677 0.00 -8.76 -24.35
CA LEU A 677 -0.08 -7.46 -25.01
C LEU A 677 1.15 -7.28 -25.91
N SER A 678 0.94 -7.13 -27.22
CA SER A 678 2.05 -7.18 -28.19
C SER A 678 3.03 -6.01 -28.10
N LEU A 679 2.54 -4.78 -27.85
CA LEU A 679 3.39 -3.57 -27.80
C LEU A 679 2.84 -2.56 -26.77
N VAL A 680 3.42 -2.54 -25.58
CA VAL A 680 3.20 -1.48 -24.59
C VAL A 680 4.14 -0.31 -24.91
N PRO A 681 3.66 0.93 -25.13
CA PRO A 681 4.49 2.06 -25.54
C PRO A 681 5.63 2.38 -24.56
N PRO A 682 6.76 2.94 -25.02
CA PRO A 682 7.85 3.37 -24.14
C PRO A 682 7.40 4.52 -23.24
N ARG A 683 7.97 4.59 -22.03
CA ARG A 683 7.73 5.67 -21.06
C ARG A 683 6.23 5.97 -20.93
N SER A 684 5.46 4.96 -20.53
CA SER A 684 4.01 5.01 -20.49
C SER A 684 3.43 4.38 -19.23
N LEU A 685 2.26 4.85 -18.82
CA LEU A 685 1.41 4.23 -17.82
C LEU A 685 0.15 3.72 -18.52
N GLN A 686 -0.14 2.44 -18.35
CA GLN A 686 -1.39 1.83 -18.80
C GLN A 686 -2.25 1.39 -17.61
N THR A 687 -3.55 1.65 -17.70
CA THR A 687 -4.56 0.98 -16.86
C THR A 687 -5.29 -0.05 -17.72
N LEU A 688 -5.28 -1.31 -17.31
CA LEU A 688 -5.98 -2.40 -17.98
C LEU A 688 -7.22 -2.78 -17.15
N LEU A 689 -8.36 -2.94 -17.82
CA LEU A 689 -9.60 -3.47 -17.22
C LEU A 689 -9.78 -4.93 -17.64
N LEU A 690 -9.63 -5.86 -16.69
CA LEU A 690 -9.61 -7.30 -16.92
C LEU A 690 -10.91 -7.96 -16.42
N PRO A 691 -11.64 -8.74 -17.25
CA PRO A 691 -12.91 -9.37 -16.85
C PRO A 691 -12.68 -10.50 -15.83
N TRP A 692 -13.27 -10.36 -14.64
CA TRP A 692 -13.15 -11.28 -13.51
C TRP A 692 -14.52 -11.46 -12.84
N GLU A 693 -14.80 -12.66 -12.31
CA GLU A 693 -16.06 -13.00 -11.63
C GLU A 693 -15.88 -13.15 -10.09
N GLY A 694 -14.87 -12.49 -9.51
CA GLY A 694 -14.61 -12.53 -8.08
C GLY A 694 -15.40 -11.50 -7.28
N ASP A 695 -16.10 -11.94 -6.24
CA ASP A 695 -16.84 -11.07 -5.32
C ASP A 695 -15.91 -10.26 -4.39
N THR A 696 -15.97 -8.93 -4.46
CA THR A 696 -15.21 -8.06 -3.54
C THR A 696 -15.65 -8.18 -2.08
N THR A 697 -16.87 -8.63 -1.81
CA THR A 697 -17.34 -8.91 -0.45
C THR A 697 -16.56 -10.07 0.16
N HIS A 698 -16.32 -11.13 -0.62
CA HIS A 698 -15.45 -12.25 -0.23
C HIS A 698 -14.01 -11.79 0.02
N ALA A 699 -13.44 -11.00 -0.90
CA ALA A 699 -12.07 -10.47 -0.76
C ALA A 699 -11.90 -9.62 0.52
N LYS A 700 -12.83 -8.70 0.79
CA LYS A 700 -12.85 -7.85 2.00
C LYS A 700 -12.96 -8.67 3.29
N ARG A 701 -13.83 -9.69 3.31
CA ARG A 701 -13.97 -10.61 4.46
C ARG A 701 -12.69 -11.40 4.70
N LYS A 702 -12.05 -11.92 3.65
CA LYS A 702 -10.81 -12.68 3.74
C LYS A 702 -9.67 -11.84 4.31
N TYR A 703 -9.46 -10.61 3.81
CA TYR A 703 -8.46 -9.70 4.34
C TYR A 703 -8.73 -9.34 5.82
N SER A 704 -9.96 -8.94 6.15
CA SER A 704 -10.34 -8.61 7.53
C SER A 704 -10.11 -9.78 8.51
N LEU A 705 -10.39 -11.01 8.09
CA LEU A 705 -10.10 -12.21 8.86
C LEU A 705 -8.59 -12.45 9.01
N GLN A 706 -7.79 -12.26 7.96
CA GLN A 706 -6.33 -12.39 8.02
C GLN A 706 -5.70 -11.38 8.99
N SER A 707 -6.07 -10.10 8.91
CA SER A 707 -5.62 -9.07 9.87
C SER A 707 -6.03 -9.40 11.31
N HIS A 708 -7.25 -9.89 11.52
CA HIS A 708 -7.73 -10.26 12.86
C HIS A 708 -6.98 -11.47 13.44
N LEU A 709 -6.72 -12.50 12.62
CA LEU A 709 -5.95 -13.69 13.02
C LEU A 709 -4.48 -13.33 13.33
N LEU A 710 -3.87 -12.45 12.52
CA LEU A 710 -2.51 -11.98 12.75
C LEU A 710 -2.43 -11.16 14.05
N ASN A 711 -3.36 -10.22 14.28
CA ASN A 711 -3.43 -9.45 15.52
C ASN A 711 -3.57 -10.38 16.73
N LYS A 712 -4.52 -11.34 16.67
CA LYS A 712 -4.72 -12.32 17.75
C LYS A 712 -3.43 -13.08 18.06
N TYR A 713 -2.74 -13.61 17.04
CA TYR A 713 -1.47 -14.32 17.22
C TYR A 713 -0.40 -13.43 17.89
N LEU A 714 -0.28 -12.17 17.48
CA LEU A 714 0.67 -11.21 18.07
C LEU A 714 0.30 -10.80 19.51
N THR A 715 -0.97 -10.87 19.91
CA THR A 715 -1.39 -10.62 21.31
C THR A 715 -1.27 -11.84 22.22
N GLU A 716 -1.11 -13.05 21.67
CA GLU A 716 -0.99 -14.31 22.42
C GLU A 716 0.48 -14.77 22.62
N VAL A 717 1.45 -14.07 22.01
CA VAL A 717 2.92 -14.34 22.04
C VAL A 717 3.67 -13.29 22.86
#